data_AF-A0A9D9M1U6-F1
#
_entry.id   AF-A0A9D9M1U6-F1
#
_cell.length_a   1.000
_cell.length_b   1.000
_cell.length_c   1.000
_cell.angle_alpha   90.00
_cell.angle_beta   90.00
_cell.angle_gamma   90.00
#
_symmetry.space_group_name_H-M   'P 1'
#
loop_
_entity.id
_entity.type
_entity.pdbx_description
1 polymer ?
#
loop_
_entity_poly.entity_id
_entity_poly.type
_entity_poly.pdbx_seq_one_letter_code
_entity_poly.pdbx_strand_id
1 'polypeptide(L)'
;MKSRISLTNKKNLIAVFLISILILLQTSCGGGGGGGGGAATGDPGASAGSSTGTGTSSQISQSEDPLIPVAARSSDTSVSFKFTQAENSQALAEIYPNDLHGSIDPNSDPASPTIIVPYPQSALSAEPQLKPTVTVANGASINETLDYANYFDDANPVQFTVTAENGTSTTTYTVDMQPMNETTHTITYLPGLDISGSFIHNPNPSTYSEETAFNLDSTTGSITFKNYAFEGWYEDEDCQTPVTGWTAGAKTDNVTLYAKLSSAPYVADNRIYANGHNLDVESNTSIFYYDTNNNRISLSTVDSNYSDFTNYEIFAGKANDNDSSNIGYYVGSSTIKISGGTFKNVFGSNDDNQKAPLAGGSHIYVKGNPVIGNNDNSGIWLATFTDKKALINGSLTSVQPITLVAAGATYDGLAVAKADNSNYTSHEKFQLLTSSCSHSLAVRTNENDSTEVVVEGNIALPSNSKIIRHGDYFTLGDDHINSNGTIFSVYLGTNGAPDNTTSGWFTIPDTQLQNAVLDMAIPADTGANVYLEAGSVSTSTHLKYVQFKSQNGDLSAQAASEFLAGIKFYVQSGSEITVNVNMQTVPWDVIDGDGGYTYFNGSFYKAYPALNGNSNISWTTAYNEAKKKSFNGLKGYLMTITSATENYFIYDRVFGNENGTAWLGATRDTNKLAGGFDADKWEHSSSGKCNDDTWRWVCGPESGREFYKINWNSAGSKATGVGTKLNNMYSNWFDGTWNNTHYIEPNADSSGSEKCAQYCGRTEDGQNLFKYKWNDLTNSGSSNYSQWIVNWYVVEFTPYGNQVPANRVLKADHAYTLN
;
A
#
# COMPACT_ATOMS: atom_id res chain seq x y z
N MET A 1 45.01 20.21 49.32
CA MET A 1 45.09 21.65 49.70
C MET A 1 43.84 22.38 49.19
N LYS A 2 43.74 23.72 49.30
CA LYS A 2 42.46 24.46 49.29
C LYS A 2 41.98 24.98 47.90
N SER A 3 40.66 24.87 47.65
CA SER A 3 39.81 25.77 46.82
C SER A 3 40.05 25.79 45.29
N ARG A 4 39.13 26.18 44.39
CA ARG A 4 37.73 26.74 44.39
C ARG A 4 36.93 25.96 43.31
N ILE A 5 35.61 25.72 43.30
CA ILE A 5 34.36 26.49 43.58
C ILE A 5 34.02 27.60 42.57
N SER A 6 33.12 27.28 41.61
CA SER A 6 31.92 28.02 41.14
C SER A 6 31.22 27.14 40.05
N LEU A 7 29.91 26.88 39.92
CA LEU A 7 28.63 27.59 40.17
C LEU A 7 28.42 28.84 39.28
N THR A 8 27.31 29.06 38.56
CA THR A 8 26.04 28.28 38.38
C THR A 8 25.65 28.32 36.86
N ASN A 9 24.43 28.30 36.29
CA ASN A 9 23.03 28.48 36.71
C ASN A 9 22.02 27.77 35.74
N LYS A 10 20.72 28.07 35.80
CA LYS A 10 19.64 27.59 34.89
C LYS A 10 18.86 28.77 34.24
N LYS A 11 17.96 28.39 33.30
CA LYS A 11 16.65 29.00 32.91
C LYS A 11 16.55 30.00 31.72
N ASN A 12 15.41 29.86 31.02
CA ASN A 12 14.74 30.77 30.06
C ASN A 12 15.40 30.88 28.66
N LEU A 13 14.70 31.25 27.57
CA LEU A 13 13.45 32.02 27.43
C LEU A 13 12.59 31.56 26.20
N ILE A 14 11.31 31.97 26.15
CA ILE A 14 10.39 31.89 24.99
C ILE A 14 10.22 33.29 24.39
N ALA A 15 10.30 33.48 23.05
CA ALA A 15 9.57 34.54 22.33
C ALA A 15 9.63 34.43 20.78
N VAL A 16 8.43 34.43 20.18
CA VAL A 16 7.99 35.12 18.94
C VAL A 16 9.00 35.95 18.14
N PHE A 17 8.94 35.85 16.80
CA PHE A 17 9.31 36.93 15.88
C PHE A 17 8.26 37.12 14.78
N LEU A 18 7.79 38.36 14.60
CA LEU A 18 6.86 38.78 13.55
C LEU A 18 7.06 40.29 13.34
N ILE A 19 7.60 40.73 12.20
CA ILE A 19 7.80 42.15 11.87
C ILE A 19 7.39 42.40 10.42
N SER A 20 6.63 43.47 10.21
CA SER A 20 6.24 44.00 8.89
C SER A 20 6.95 45.33 8.64
N ILE A 21 7.38 45.60 7.41
CA ILE A 21 7.73 46.95 6.93
C ILE A 21 7.10 47.15 5.53
N LEU A 22 6.66 48.38 5.27
CA LEU A 22 5.88 48.81 4.11
C LEU A 22 6.55 50.04 3.48
N ILE A 23 6.77 50.07 2.16
CA ILE A 23 7.10 51.27 1.38
C ILE A 23 6.31 51.23 0.06
N LEU A 24 5.82 52.39 -0.39
CA LEU A 24 4.99 52.58 -1.59
C LEU A 24 5.82 52.90 -2.84
N LEU A 25 5.23 52.65 -4.01
CA LEU A 25 5.22 53.56 -5.16
C LEU A 25 3.94 53.32 -6.00
N GLN A 26 3.55 54.27 -6.86
CA GLN A 26 2.20 54.35 -7.47
C GLN A 26 2.21 54.32 -9.01
N THR A 27 1.00 54.20 -9.59
CA THR A 27 0.60 54.38 -11.02
C THR A 27 1.05 53.27 -11.98
N SER A 28 0.26 52.86 -12.98
CA SER A 28 -0.83 53.52 -13.71
C SER A 28 -2.09 52.62 -13.85
N CYS A 29 -3.32 53.16 -13.77
CA CYS A 29 -4.23 53.58 -14.87
C CYS A 29 -4.98 52.46 -15.62
N GLY A 30 -6.32 52.53 -15.61
CA GLY A 30 -7.25 51.73 -16.44
C GLY A 30 -7.91 50.55 -15.72
N GLY A 31 -9.25 50.45 -15.56
CA GLY A 31 -10.29 51.48 -15.69
C GLY A 31 -11.65 50.97 -16.18
N GLY A 32 -12.66 50.98 -15.32
CA GLY A 32 -14.09 50.77 -15.66
C GLY A 32 -14.59 49.31 -15.65
N GLY A 33 -15.86 49.01 -15.34
CA GLY A 33 -16.86 49.87 -14.67
C GLY A 33 -18.34 49.50 -14.91
N GLY A 34 -19.05 49.04 -13.87
CA GLY A 34 -20.52 48.93 -13.81
C GLY A 34 -21.16 47.74 -14.59
N GLY A 35 -22.41 47.33 -14.32
CA GLY A 35 -23.27 47.67 -13.16
C GLY A 35 -24.78 47.47 -13.38
N GLY A 36 -25.49 46.85 -12.41
CA GLY A 36 -26.95 46.78 -12.31
C GLY A 36 -27.61 45.48 -12.82
N GLY A 37 -28.75 45.02 -12.28
CA GLY A 37 -29.51 45.56 -11.14
C GLY A 37 -30.86 44.84 -10.84
N GLY A 38 -31.59 45.31 -9.81
CA GLY A 38 -32.88 44.78 -9.32
C GLY A 38 -32.75 43.78 -8.15
N ALA A 39 -33.69 43.64 -7.20
CA ALA A 39 -34.99 44.29 -6.89
C ALA A 39 -35.45 43.79 -5.48
N ALA A 40 -36.34 44.39 -4.67
CA ALA A 40 -37.00 45.71 -4.57
C ALA A 40 -37.68 45.84 -3.16
N THR A 41 -38.41 46.94 -2.87
CA THR A 41 -39.17 47.26 -1.62
C THR A 41 -38.33 47.57 -0.36
N GLY A 42 -38.76 48.40 0.61
CA GLY A 42 -39.93 49.31 0.67
C GLY A 42 -40.10 50.05 2.02
N ASP A 43 -40.71 51.24 1.98
CA ASP A 43 -41.19 52.08 3.12
C ASP A 43 -40.19 52.63 4.18
N PRO A 44 -40.56 53.65 5.01
CA PRO A 44 -39.60 54.67 5.43
C PRO A 44 -39.35 54.82 6.94
N GLY A 45 -38.21 55.43 7.30
CA GLY A 45 -37.86 55.88 8.65
C GLY A 45 -37.36 57.33 8.64
N ALA A 46 -37.74 58.11 9.66
CA ALA A 46 -37.52 59.56 9.72
C ALA A 46 -36.48 59.99 10.77
N SER A 47 -36.18 61.30 10.80
CA SER A 47 -35.37 62.01 11.82
C SER A 47 -33.84 61.81 11.72
N ALA A 48 -32.98 62.67 12.27
CA ALA A 48 -33.06 64.12 12.54
C ALA A 48 -31.66 64.63 12.97
N GLY A 49 -31.49 65.95 13.06
CA GLY A 49 -30.29 66.61 13.60
C GLY A 49 -29.31 67.06 12.52
N SER A 50 -28.92 68.32 12.41
CA SER A 50 -28.23 69.21 13.39
C SER A 50 -26.73 68.89 13.49
N SER A 51 -25.81 69.86 13.36
CA SER A 51 -25.97 71.30 13.12
C SER A 51 -24.61 71.96 12.79
N THR A 52 -24.65 73.27 12.49
CA THR A 52 -23.53 74.24 12.54
C THR A 52 -22.34 74.03 11.57
N GLY A 53 -21.82 75.04 10.87
CA GLY A 53 -22.30 76.43 10.70
C GLY A 53 -21.28 77.54 11.01
N THR A 54 -20.19 77.59 10.24
CA THR A 54 -19.26 78.72 10.01
C THR A 54 -18.75 78.54 8.56
N GLY A 55 -18.58 79.54 7.68
CA GLY A 55 -17.90 80.83 7.84
C GLY A 55 -16.42 80.65 7.45
N THR A 56 -15.81 81.38 6.49
CA THR A 56 -16.18 82.61 5.75
C THR A 56 -15.28 82.80 4.50
N SER A 57 -15.75 83.54 3.46
CA SER A 57 -14.96 84.37 2.48
C SER A 57 -13.85 83.72 1.60
N SER A 58 -13.55 84.13 0.35
CA SER A 58 -14.13 85.09 -0.63
C SER A 58 -13.44 84.94 -2.02
N GLN A 59 -13.82 85.76 -3.02
CA GLN A 59 -13.36 85.80 -4.43
C GLN A 59 -13.93 84.64 -5.29
N ILE A 60 -14.54 84.81 -6.50
CA ILE A 60 -14.23 85.60 -7.72
C ILE A 60 -13.10 84.92 -8.53
N SER A 61 -13.22 84.55 -9.82
CA SER A 61 -14.21 84.88 -10.88
C SER A 61 -14.53 83.74 -11.87
N GLN A 62 -15.72 83.84 -12.50
CA GLN A 62 -16.17 83.32 -13.82
C GLN A 62 -15.20 82.50 -14.71
N SER A 63 -15.64 81.33 -15.22
CA SER A 63 -16.01 81.13 -16.66
C SER A 63 -16.56 79.72 -16.96
N GLU A 64 -17.59 79.69 -17.83
CA GLU A 64 -18.14 78.61 -18.68
C GLU A 64 -18.46 77.19 -18.12
N ASP A 65 -19.66 76.70 -18.45
CA ASP A 65 -20.13 75.34 -18.15
C ASP A 65 -19.51 74.28 -19.09
N PRO A 66 -18.99 73.15 -18.58
CA PRO A 66 -18.58 72.03 -19.42
C PRO A 66 -19.79 71.21 -19.87
N LEU A 67 -19.97 71.08 -21.19
CA LEU A 67 -20.98 70.20 -21.78
C LEU A 67 -20.75 68.73 -21.41
N ILE A 68 -21.81 68.04 -20.99
CA ILE A 68 -21.79 66.58 -20.75
C ILE A 68 -21.65 65.86 -22.10
N PRO A 69 -20.67 64.96 -22.29
CA PRO A 69 -20.57 64.16 -23.50
C PRO A 69 -21.77 63.22 -23.65
N VAL A 70 -22.49 63.32 -24.77
CA VAL A 70 -23.46 62.31 -25.18
C VAL A 70 -22.69 61.06 -25.60
N ALA A 71 -23.11 59.88 -25.13
CA ALA A 71 -22.50 58.62 -25.54
C ALA A 71 -22.61 58.44 -27.07
N ALA A 72 -21.52 58.00 -27.71
CA ALA A 72 -21.54 57.69 -29.13
C ALA A 72 -22.46 56.47 -29.36
N ARG A 73 -23.49 56.65 -30.20
CA ARG A 73 -24.40 55.58 -30.59
C ARG A 73 -23.68 54.51 -31.39
N SER A 74 -24.13 53.27 -31.26
CA SER A 74 -23.51 52.11 -31.92
C SER A 74 -23.57 52.22 -33.45
N SER A 75 -22.49 51.79 -34.10
CA SER A 75 -22.41 51.54 -35.54
C SER A 75 -22.62 50.06 -35.90
N ASP A 76 -22.99 49.23 -34.92
CA ASP A 76 -23.22 47.80 -35.09
C ASP A 76 -24.50 47.52 -35.88
N THR A 77 -24.35 46.77 -36.98
CA THR A 77 -25.41 46.31 -37.88
C THR A 77 -25.62 44.79 -37.81
N SER A 78 -24.98 44.09 -36.86
CA SER A 78 -24.99 42.63 -36.77
C SER A 78 -26.38 42.03 -36.57
N VAL A 79 -26.53 40.79 -37.04
CA VAL A 79 -27.79 40.04 -37.10
C VAL A 79 -27.64 38.60 -36.63
N SER A 80 -28.76 38.02 -36.19
CA SER A 80 -28.93 36.57 -36.09
C SER A 80 -30.27 36.17 -36.70
N PHE A 81 -30.28 34.99 -37.34
CA PHE A 81 -31.36 34.52 -38.20
C PHE A 81 -31.92 33.17 -37.75
N LYS A 82 -33.25 33.09 -37.71
CA LYS A 82 -34.04 31.87 -37.56
C LYS A 82 -35.24 31.94 -38.49
N PHE A 83 -35.74 30.80 -38.95
CA PHE A 83 -37.04 30.71 -39.61
C PHE A 83 -38.00 30.00 -38.67
N THR A 84 -39.09 30.68 -38.34
CA THR A 84 -40.19 30.07 -37.57
C THR A 84 -41.18 29.42 -38.53
N GLN A 85 -41.78 28.31 -38.10
CA GLN A 85 -42.73 27.56 -38.92
C GLN A 85 -43.96 28.42 -39.27
N ALA A 86 -44.42 28.33 -40.53
CA ALA A 86 -45.69 28.91 -40.94
C ALA A 86 -46.85 28.03 -40.41
N GLU A 87 -47.94 28.65 -39.96
CA GLU A 87 -49.03 27.99 -39.20
C GLU A 87 -49.83 26.90 -39.96
N ASN A 88 -49.48 26.58 -41.22
CA ASN A 88 -50.27 25.72 -42.11
C ASN A 88 -49.51 24.55 -42.79
N SER A 89 -48.23 24.30 -42.49
CA SER A 89 -47.43 23.25 -43.18
C SER A 89 -47.19 21.99 -42.33
N GLN A 90 -48.23 21.17 -42.13
CA GLN A 90 -48.11 19.89 -41.38
C GLN A 90 -47.00 18.96 -41.91
N ALA A 91 -46.75 18.93 -43.23
CA ALA A 91 -45.72 18.10 -43.84
C ALA A 91 -44.28 18.48 -43.39
N LEU A 92 -44.01 19.74 -43.05
CA LEU A 92 -42.71 20.16 -42.51
C LEU A 92 -42.59 19.83 -41.02
N ALA A 93 -43.69 19.84 -40.27
CA ALA A 93 -43.69 19.58 -38.83
C ALA A 93 -43.39 18.11 -38.46
N GLU A 94 -43.66 17.16 -39.35
CA GLU A 94 -43.30 15.74 -39.16
C GLU A 94 -41.82 15.45 -39.49
N ILE A 95 -41.12 16.37 -40.18
CA ILE A 95 -39.75 16.18 -40.66
C ILE A 95 -38.74 17.08 -39.89
N TYR A 96 -39.14 18.30 -39.50
CA TYR A 96 -38.31 19.26 -38.75
C TYR A 96 -39.00 19.75 -37.48
N PRO A 97 -38.69 19.17 -36.30
CA PRO A 97 -39.20 19.65 -35.01
C PRO A 97 -38.49 20.90 -34.48
N ASN A 98 -37.48 21.44 -35.19
CA ASN A 98 -36.65 22.58 -34.78
C ASN A 98 -36.66 23.69 -35.84
N ASP A 99 -36.37 24.94 -35.45
CA ASP A 99 -36.20 26.09 -36.36
C ASP A 99 -35.11 25.81 -37.43
N LEU A 100 -35.31 26.27 -38.67
CA LEU A 100 -34.21 26.39 -39.63
C LEU A 100 -33.35 27.62 -39.29
N HIS A 101 -32.03 27.47 -39.40
CA HIS A 101 -31.04 28.48 -39.05
C HIS A 101 -30.28 28.95 -40.28
N GLY A 102 -30.07 30.26 -40.41
CA GLY A 102 -29.24 30.86 -41.46
C GLY A 102 -27.89 31.32 -40.92
N SER A 103 -26.83 31.13 -41.71
CA SER A 103 -25.45 31.53 -41.39
C SER A 103 -24.89 32.50 -42.42
N ILE A 104 -24.16 33.54 -42.00
CA ILE A 104 -23.46 34.43 -42.93
C ILE A 104 -22.36 33.63 -43.65
N ASP A 105 -22.33 33.67 -44.98
CA ASP A 105 -21.26 33.11 -45.80
C ASP A 105 -19.94 33.86 -45.51
N PRO A 106 -18.89 33.17 -45.00
CA PRO A 106 -17.60 33.81 -44.73
C PRO A 106 -16.86 34.28 -45.98
N ASN A 107 -17.32 33.92 -47.18
CA ASN A 107 -16.75 34.35 -48.46
C ASN A 107 -17.51 35.55 -49.09
N SER A 108 -18.66 35.92 -48.54
CA SER A 108 -19.48 37.02 -49.06
C SER A 108 -18.85 38.39 -48.77
N ASP A 109 -19.20 39.41 -49.57
CA ASP A 109 -18.67 40.76 -49.42
C ASP A 109 -19.08 41.32 -48.03
N PRO A 110 -18.14 41.74 -47.15
CA PRO A 110 -18.47 42.34 -45.86
C PRO A 110 -19.32 43.61 -45.94
N ALA A 111 -19.40 44.27 -47.11
CA ALA A 111 -20.31 45.40 -47.35
C ALA A 111 -21.73 44.98 -47.79
N SER A 112 -21.91 43.74 -48.24
CA SER A 112 -23.17 43.15 -48.70
C SER A 112 -23.27 41.65 -48.32
N PRO A 113 -23.19 41.30 -47.02
CA PRO A 113 -23.09 39.91 -46.56
C PRO A 113 -24.28 39.05 -47.00
N THR A 114 -23.98 37.81 -47.39
CA THR A 114 -24.98 36.80 -47.79
C THR A 114 -25.23 35.85 -46.62
N ILE A 115 -26.49 35.48 -46.39
CA ILE A 115 -26.93 34.54 -45.37
C ILE A 115 -27.41 33.29 -46.09
N ILE A 116 -26.63 32.21 -46.02
CA ILE A 116 -26.98 30.91 -46.56
C ILE A 116 -27.96 30.23 -45.59
N VAL A 117 -29.06 29.71 -46.14
CA VAL A 117 -30.11 28.99 -45.45
C VAL A 117 -30.32 27.66 -46.17
N PRO A 118 -29.67 26.57 -45.72
CA PRO A 118 -29.79 25.30 -46.42
C PRO A 118 -31.11 24.60 -46.09
N TYR A 119 -31.74 23.98 -47.08
CA TYR A 119 -33.07 23.35 -46.95
C TYR A 119 -33.15 21.98 -47.66
N PRO A 120 -33.98 21.03 -47.19
CA PRO A 120 -34.14 19.73 -47.84
C PRO A 120 -34.90 19.82 -49.16
N GLN A 121 -34.37 19.19 -50.21
CA GLN A 121 -35.08 19.06 -51.48
C GLN A 121 -36.10 17.92 -51.45
N SER A 122 -35.82 16.81 -50.76
CA SER A 122 -36.68 15.61 -50.76
C SER A 122 -38.03 15.83 -50.04
N ALA A 123 -38.03 16.67 -49.01
CA ALA A 123 -39.19 16.95 -48.16
C ALA A 123 -40.25 17.86 -48.81
N LEU A 124 -39.97 18.45 -49.98
CA LEU A 124 -40.75 19.52 -50.57
C LEU A 124 -41.37 19.12 -51.91
N SER A 125 -42.67 18.80 -51.89
CA SER A 125 -43.45 18.60 -53.12
C SER A 125 -43.83 19.91 -53.84
N ALA A 126 -43.48 21.07 -53.27
CA ALA A 126 -43.62 22.42 -53.81
C ALA A 126 -42.77 23.41 -52.97
N GLU A 127 -42.50 24.60 -53.52
CA GLU A 127 -41.62 25.62 -52.92
C GLU A 127 -41.97 25.98 -51.45
N PRO A 128 -40.96 26.18 -50.58
CA PRO A 128 -41.18 26.26 -49.13
C PRO A 128 -41.60 27.65 -48.66
N GLN A 129 -42.81 27.75 -48.08
CA GLN A 129 -43.31 29.00 -47.49
C GLN A 129 -42.74 29.23 -46.07
N LEU A 130 -41.45 29.59 -46.00
CA LEU A 130 -40.74 29.85 -44.73
C LEU A 130 -40.90 31.31 -44.26
N LYS A 131 -41.01 31.51 -42.93
CA LYS A 131 -41.13 32.83 -42.32
C LYS A 131 -39.84 33.22 -41.57
N PRO A 132 -39.02 34.16 -42.09
CA PRO A 132 -37.84 34.65 -41.38
C PRO A 132 -38.22 35.38 -40.09
N THR A 133 -37.39 35.21 -39.07
CA THR A 133 -37.42 35.91 -37.78
C THR A 133 -36.03 36.51 -37.56
N VAL A 134 -35.93 37.83 -37.74
CA VAL A 134 -34.66 38.56 -37.73
C VAL A 134 -34.44 39.22 -36.39
N THR A 135 -33.28 38.99 -35.78
CA THR A 135 -32.85 39.69 -34.56
C THR A 135 -31.62 40.53 -34.86
N VAL A 136 -31.70 41.85 -34.65
CA VAL A 136 -30.62 42.81 -34.89
C VAL A 136 -29.93 43.24 -33.59
N ALA A 137 -28.73 43.84 -33.71
CA ALA A 137 -28.04 44.51 -32.61
C ALA A 137 -28.92 45.50 -31.84
N ASN A 138 -28.69 45.65 -30.54
CA ASN A 138 -29.53 46.51 -29.68
C ASN A 138 -29.47 47.98 -30.12
N GLY A 139 -30.64 48.59 -30.36
CA GLY A 139 -30.77 49.94 -30.88
C GLY A 139 -30.70 50.08 -32.41
N ALA A 140 -30.35 49.02 -33.14
CA ALA A 140 -30.47 48.97 -34.60
C ALA A 140 -31.93 48.74 -35.03
N SER A 141 -32.22 48.98 -36.31
CA SER A 141 -33.55 48.84 -36.91
C SER A 141 -33.47 48.25 -38.32
N ILE A 142 -34.45 47.43 -38.70
CA ILE A 142 -34.60 46.92 -40.07
C ILE A 142 -35.48 47.91 -40.85
N ASN A 143 -35.05 48.31 -42.04
CA ASN A 143 -35.73 49.37 -42.80
C ASN A 143 -37.00 48.90 -43.54
N GLU A 144 -37.21 47.58 -43.66
CA GLU A 144 -38.35 46.99 -44.36
C GLU A 144 -39.10 46.00 -43.47
N THR A 145 -40.44 46.02 -43.58
CA THR A 145 -41.26 44.92 -43.06
C THR A 145 -41.15 43.77 -44.05
N LEU A 146 -40.69 42.61 -43.62
CA LEU A 146 -40.68 41.38 -44.42
C LEU A 146 -42.13 40.90 -44.60
N ASP A 147 -42.85 41.54 -45.52
CA ASP A 147 -44.28 41.34 -45.75
C ASP A 147 -44.53 40.06 -46.57
N TYR A 148 -45.66 39.42 -46.30
CA TYR A 148 -45.88 37.97 -46.45
C TYR A 148 -46.11 37.49 -47.90
N ALA A 149 -45.70 38.27 -48.91
CA ALA A 149 -46.03 38.06 -50.32
C ALA A 149 -44.89 37.45 -51.17
N ASN A 150 -43.64 37.59 -50.74
CA ASN A 150 -42.48 37.06 -51.46
C ASN A 150 -42.08 35.70 -50.88
N TYR A 151 -42.54 34.63 -51.52
CA TYR A 151 -42.01 33.29 -51.30
C TYR A 151 -40.57 33.21 -51.84
N PHE A 152 -39.75 32.34 -51.25
CA PHE A 152 -38.40 32.12 -51.77
C PHE A 152 -38.47 31.44 -53.15
N ASP A 153 -37.64 31.95 -54.05
CA ASP A 153 -37.46 31.54 -55.44
C ASP A 153 -36.00 31.84 -55.78
N ASP A 154 -35.24 30.84 -56.24
CA ASP A 154 -33.81 30.95 -56.56
C ASP A 154 -33.50 32.09 -57.56
N ALA A 155 -34.50 32.52 -58.36
CA ALA A 155 -34.35 33.66 -59.27
C ALA A 155 -34.43 35.04 -58.57
N ASN A 156 -34.89 35.12 -57.32
CA ASN A 156 -35.24 36.36 -56.62
C ASN A 156 -34.84 36.32 -55.11
N PRO A 157 -33.54 36.40 -54.76
CA PRO A 157 -33.09 36.32 -53.36
C PRO A 157 -33.58 37.51 -52.52
N VAL A 158 -34.01 37.22 -51.28
CA VAL A 158 -34.63 38.23 -50.40
C VAL A 158 -33.56 39.11 -49.77
N GLN A 159 -33.65 40.42 -49.94
CA GLN A 159 -32.75 41.40 -49.32
C GLN A 159 -33.44 42.21 -48.22
N PHE A 160 -32.68 42.65 -47.24
CA PHE A 160 -33.13 43.60 -46.21
C PHE A 160 -31.95 44.44 -45.70
N THR A 161 -32.21 45.68 -45.28
CA THR A 161 -31.18 46.59 -44.76
C THR A 161 -31.34 46.80 -43.26
N VAL A 162 -30.25 46.59 -42.51
CA VAL A 162 -30.12 46.95 -41.11
C VAL A 162 -29.44 48.31 -41.00
N THR A 163 -30.08 49.24 -40.29
CA THR A 163 -29.55 50.55 -39.90
C THR A 163 -29.14 50.50 -38.43
N ALA A 164 -27.89 50.82 -38.10
CA ALA A 164 -27.41 50.85 -36.73
C ALA A 164 -28.03 52.00 -35.91
N GLU A 165 -27.85 51.96 -34.58
CA GLU A 165 -28.36 52.97 -33.64
C GLU A 165 -27.93 54.41 -33.99
N ASN A 166 -26.73 54.57 -34.59
CA ASN A 166 -26.22 55.85 -35.08
C ASN A 166 -27.02 56.47 -36.24
N GLY A 167 -27.92 55.72 -36.89
CA GLY A 167 -28.78 56.19 -37.96
C GLY A 167 -28.06 56.47 -39.29
N THR A 168 -26.80 56.03 -39.46
CA THR A 168 -25.97 56.32 -40.64
C THR A 168 -25.19 55.11 -41.14
N SER A 169 -24.74 54.22 -40.26
CA SER A 169 -24.20 52.91 -40.63
C SER A 169 -25.35 52.01 -41.08
N THR A 170 -25.25 51.49 -42.30
CA THR A 170 -26.22 50.57 -42.88
C THR A 170 -25.50 49.37 -43.50
N THR A 171 -26.14 48.20 -43.43
CA THR A 171 -25.67 46.98 -44.09
C THR A 171 -26.87 46.29 -44.73
N THR A 172 -26.79 46.05 -46.03
CA THR A 172 -27.78 45.23 -46.74
C THR A 172 -27.31 43.79 -46.72
N TYR A 173 -28.18 42.90 -46.25
CA TYR A 173 -27.97 41.46 -46.24
C TYR A 173 -28.79 40.83 -47.37
N THR A 174 -28.25 39.79 -47.98
CA THR A 174 -28.98 38.94 -48.95
C THR A 174 -29.23 37.57 -48.33
N VAL A 175 -30.45 37.06 -48.42
CA VAL A 175 -30.80 35.70 -47.99
C VAL A 175 -30.80 34.78 -49.20
N ASP A 176 -30.03 33.70 -49.11
CA ASP A 176 -29.81 32.71 -50.16
C ASP A 176 -30.29 31.33 -49.64
N MET A 177 -31.28 30.75 -50.31
CA MET A 177 -31.82 29.43 -49.98
C MET A 177 -31.09 28.38 -50.79
N GLN A 178 -30.37 27.47 -50.14
CA GLN A 178 -29.55 26.47 -50.83
C GLN A 178 -30.13 25.05 -50.66
N PRO A 179 -30.51 24.35 -51.75
CA PRO A 179 -31.05 22.99 -51.65
C PRO A 179 -29.97 21.99 -51.24
N MET A 180 -30.20 21.29 -50.14
CA MET A 180 -29.48 20.08 -49.74
C MET A 180 -29.82 18.95 -50.72
N ASN A 181 -28.85 18.07 -50.99
CA ASN A 181 -29.10 16.87 -51.78
C ASN A 181 -29.43 15.70 -50.82
N GLU A 182 -30.22 14.73 -51.28
CA GLU A 182 -30.49 13.48 -50.54
C GLU A 182 -29.27 12.52 -50.59
N THR A 183 -28.07 13.06 -50.34
CA THR A 183 -26.82 12.30 -50.35
C THR A 183 -26.74 11.45 -49.09
N THR A 184 -26.87 10.13 -49.25
CA THR A 184 -26.64 9.19 -48.14
C THR A 184 -25.15 8.91 -47.99
N HIS A 185 -24.58 9.31 -46.86
CA HIS A 185 -23.19 9.06 -46.49
C HIS A 185 -23.07 7.91 -45.51
N THR A 186 -21.92 7.23 -45.50
CA THR A 186 -21.63 6.14 -44.55
C THR A 186 -21.00 6.67 -43.27
N ILE A 187 -21.29 5.97 -42.16
CA ILE A 187 -20.64 6.18 -40.87
C ILE A 187 -19.81 4.95 -40.55
N THR A 188 -18.49 5.13 -40.40
CA THR A 188 -17.56 4.09 -39.97
C THR A 188 -17.31 4.23 -38.48
N TYR A 189 -17.57 3.17 -37.71
CA TYR A 189 -17.33 3.15 -36.26
C TYR A 189 -16.05 2.37 -35.94
N LEU A 190 -15.09 3.04 -35.29
CA LEU A 190 -13.81 2.46 -34.86
C LEU A 190 -13.63 2.60 -33.34
N PRO A 191 -12.81 1.76 -32.68
CA PRO A 191 -12.27 2.09 -31.36
C PRO A 191 -11.24 3.22 -31.47
N GLY A 192 -11.18 4.13 -30.48
CA GLY A 192 -10.12 5.15 -30.36
C GLY A 192 -8.78 4.62 -29.82
N LEU A 193 -8.50 3.33 -30.04
CA LEU A 193 -7.34 2.57 -29.57
C LEU A 193 -7.12 1.42 -30.56
N ASP A 194 -5.87 1.14 -30.96
CA ASP A 194 -5.56 -0.05 -31.77
C ASP A 194 -5.67 -1.33 -30.91
N ILE A 195 -6.80 -2.03 -31.06
CA ILE A 195 -7.17 -3.19 -30.23
C ILE A 195 -7.71 -4.34 -31.08
N SER A 196 -7.09 -5.52 -30.95
CA SER A 196 -7.51 -6.71 -31.68
C SER A 196 -8.77 -7.34 -31.06
N GLY A 197 -9.90 -7.26 -31.76
CA GLY A 197 -11.16 -7.86 -31.31
C GLY A 197 -12.35 -7.58 -32.23
N SER A 198 -13.49 -8.22 -31.96
CA SER A 198 -14.76 -7.93 -32.63
C SER A 198 -15.49 -6.81 -31.89
N PHE A 199 -15.41 -5.59 -32.43
CA PHE A 199 -16.15 -4.43 -31.96
C PHE A 199 -17.62 -4.48 -32.43
N ILE A 200 -18.57 -4.16 -31.55
CA ILE A 200 -20.02 -4.18 -31.82
C ILE A 200 -20.63 -2.84 -31.41
N HIS A 201 -21.22 -2.12 -32.37
CA HIS A 201 -21.77 -0.76 -32.20
C HIS A 201 -23.32 -0.68 -32.28
N ASN A 202 -23.98 -1.84 -32.19
CA ASN A 202 -25.43 -1.98 -32.35
C ASN A 202 -26.15 -1.34 -31.13
N PRO A 203 -26.84 -0.19 -31.29
CA PRO A 203 -27.85 -0.01 -32.34
C PRO A 203 -27.62 1.17 -33.30
N ASN A 204 -26.45 1.83 -33.30
CA ASN A 204 -26.27 3.08 -34.04
C ASN A 204 -26.27 2.89 -35.58
N PRO A 205 -26.94 3.76 -36.37
CA PRO A 205 -27.04 3.61 -37.83
C PRO A 205 -25.68 3.71 -38.54
N SER A 206 -25.48 2.89 -39.57
CA SER A 206 -24.26 2.88 -40.42
C SER A 206 -24.26 3.96 -41.53
N THR A 207 -25.28 4.80 -41.60
CA THR A 207 -25.49 5.81 -42.64
C THR A 207 -26.33 6.98 -42.11
N TYR A 208 -26.14 8.17 -42.70
CA TYR A 208 -27.02 9.34 -42.50
C TYR A 208 -27.29 10.04 -43.84
N SER A 209 -28.36 10.85 -43.91
CA SER A 209 -28.61 11.79 -45.03
C SER A 209 -28.27 13.21 -44.60
N GLU A 210 -27.66 14.00 -45.50
CA GLU A 210 -27.35 15.43 -45.28
C GLU A 210 -28.58 16.23 -44.81
N GLU A 211 -29.77 15.88 -45.32
CA GLU A 211 -31.03 16.54 -44.99
C GLU A 211 -31.51 16.28 -43.56
N THR A 212 -31.08 15.18 -42.94
CA THR A 212 -31.62 14.70 -41.66
C THR A 212 -30.72 15.02 -40.47
N ALA A 213 -31.31 15.48 -39.36
CA ALA A 213 -30.60 15.56 -38.09
C ALA A 213 -30.29 14.16 -37.56
N PHE A 214 -29.03 13.89 -37.26
CA PHE A 214 -28.53 12.61 -36.77
C PHE A 214 -28.33 12.64 -35.26
N ASN A 215 -28.67 11.56 -34.56
CA ASN A 215 -28.51 11.41 -33.11
C ASN A 215 -27.86 10.05 -32.81
N LEU A 216 -26.89 10.05 -31.90
CA LEU A 216 -26.22 8.83 -31.44
C LEU A 216 -26.88 8.32 -30.17
N ASP A 217 -27.21 7.03 -30.14
CA ASP A 217 -27.42 6.34 -28.87
C ASP A 217 -26.08 6.33 -28.11
N SER A 218 -26.14 6.95 -26.93
CA SER A 218 -25.06 7.16 -25.97
C SER A 218 -25.28 6.36 -24.68
N THR A 219 -26.27 5.47 -24.65
CA THR A 219 -26.55 4.65 -23.46
C THR A 219 -25.41 3.67 -23.16
N THR A 220 -24.89 3.76 -21.94
CA THR A 220 -23.79 2.96 -21.42
C THR A 220 -24.24 1.52 -21.13
N GLY A 221 -24.25 0.69 -22.17
CA GLY A 221 -24.54 -0.75 -22.08
C GLY A 221 -24.59 -1.51 -23.41
N SER A 222 -24.81 -0.83 -24.54
CA SER A 222 -25.01 -1.50 -25.85
C SER A 222 -23.72 -1.80 -26.62
N ILE A 223 -22.60 -1.15 -26.26
CA ILE A 223 -21.29 -1.34 -26.90
C ILE A 223 -20.45 -2.28 -26.03
N THR A 224 -20.46 -3.57 -26.37
CA THR A 224 -19.70 -4.60 -25.64
C THR A 224 -18.32 -4.76 -26.25
N PHE A 225 -17.27 -4.23 -25.60
CA PHE A 225 -15.88 -4.55 -25.93
C PHE A 225 -15.18 -5.13 -24.70
N LYS A 226 -14.62 -6.34 -24.83
CA LYS A 226 -14.20 -7.16 -23.69
C LYS A 226 -13.05 -6.50 -22.91
N ASN A 227 -13.23 -6.34 -21.59
CA ASN A 227 -12.35 -5.66 -20.63
C ASN A 227 -12.38 -4.12 -20.64
N TYR A 228 -13.30 -3.48 -21.38
CA TYR A 228 -13.40 -2.02 -21.49
C TYR A 228 -14.82 -1.50 -21.25
N ALA A 229 -14.92 -0.23 -20.83
CA ALA A 229 -16.16 0.54 -20.73
C ALA A 229 -16.18 1.63 -21.81
N PHE A 230 -17.36 1.89 -22.36
CA PHE A 230 -17.58 2.96 -23.33
C PHE A 230 -17.83 4.29 -22.62
N GLU A 231 -17.03 5.32 -22.93
CA GLU A 231 -17.15 6.67 -22.37
C GLU A 231 -17.86 7.66 -23.30
N GLY A 232 -17.90 7.40 -24.62
CA GLY A 232 -18.57 8.27 -25.59
C GLY A 232 -18.05 8.10 -27.02
N TRP A 233 -18.75 8.73 -27.96
CA TRP A 233 -18.33 8.86 -29.36
C TRP A 233 -17.59 10.17 -29.59
N TYR A 234 -16.58 10.14 -30.45
CA TYR A 234 -15.69 11.25 -30.77
C TYR A 234 -15.45 11.36 -32.27
N GLU A 235 -15.20 12.56 -32.78
CA GLU A 235 -14.93 12.81 -34.22
C GLU A 235 -13.45 12.60 -34.61
N ASP A 236 -12.55 12.49 -33.62
CA ASP A 236 -11.12 12.30 -33.81
C ASP A 236 -10.58 11.07 -33.05
N GLU A 237 -9.50 10.49 -33.58
CA GLU A 237 -8.87 9.26 -33.10
C GLU A 237 -8.32 9.40 -31.66
N ASP A 238 -7.73 10.57 -31.34
CA ASP A 238 -7.26 10.94 -30.00
C ASP A 238 -8.40 11.16 -28.97
N CYS A 239 -9.67 11.06 -29.40
CA CYS A 239 -10.87 11.19 -28.59
C CYS A 239 -10.95 12.52 -27.79
N GLN A 240 -10.73 13.65 -28.46
CA GLN A 240 -10.79 15.00 -27.90
C GLN A 240 -12.12 15.75 -28.16
N THR A 241 -12.77 15.51 -29.31
CA THR A 241 -13.99 16.18 -29.79
C THR A 241 -15.22 15.28 -29.61
N PRO A 242 -15.96 15.36 -28.48
CA PRO A 242 -17.09 14.49 -28.21
C PRO A 242 -18.30 14.83 -29.10
N VAL A 243 -19.02 13.81 -29.56
CA VAL A 243 -20.22 13.95 -30.39
C VAL A 243 -21.39 13.11 -29.87
N THR A 244 -22.58 13.70 -29.88
CA THR A 244 -23.86 13.05 -29.50
C THR A 244 -24.86 13.02 -30.66
N GLY A 245 -24.53 13.66 -31.78
CA GLY A 245 -25.40 13.89 -32.93
C GLY A 245 -25.00 15.17 -33.66
N TRP A 246 -25.67 15.47 -34.77
CA TRP A 246 -25.50 16.70 -35.53
C TRP A 246 -26.79 17.13 -36.25
N THR A 247 -26.92 18.41 -36.55
CA THR A 247 -28.04 18.96 -37.33
C THR A 247 -27.94 18.59 -38.81
N ALA A 248 -29.05 18.74 -39.54
CA ALA A 248 -29.03 18.74 -41.01
C ALA A 248 -27.97 19.70 -41.56
N GLY A 249 -27.34 19.34 -42.68
CA GLY A 249 -26.27 20.11 -43.35
C GLY A 249 -24.93 20.19 -42.61
N ALA A 250 -24.79 19.66 -41.40
CA ALA A 250 -23.56 19.81 -40.59
C ALA A 250 -22.40 18.90 -41.03
N LYS A 251 -22.65 17.90 -41.87
CA LYS A 251 -21.66 16.96 -42.42
C LYS A 251 -22.05 16.61 -43.87
N THR A 252 -21.11 16.68 -44.80
CA THR A 252 -21.32 16.54 -46.26
C THR A 252 -20.55 15.37 -46.89
N ASP A 253 -20.00 14.48 -46.06
CA ASP A 253 -19.02 13.47 -46.46
C ASP A 253 -19.14 12.24 -45.54
N ASN A 254 -18.53 11.12 -45.94
CA ASN A 254 -18.44 9.93 -45.08
C ASN A 254 -17.72 10.26 -43.76
N VAL A 255 -18.34 9.91 -42.63
CA VAL A 255 -17.82 10.22 -41.29
C VAL A 255 -17.19 8.98 -40.67
N THR A 256 -16.06 9.14 -39.98
CA THR A 256 -15.52 8.12 -39.06
C THR A 256 -15.71 8.60 -37.63
N LEU A 257 -16.24 7.74 -36.76
CA LEU A 257 -16.48 8.02 -35.35
C LEU A 257 -15.71 7.04 -34.47
N TYR A 258 -15.03 7.58 -33.47
CA TYR A 258 -14.16 6.84 -32.57
C TYR A 258 -14.85 6.62 -31.22
N ALA A 259 -14.94 5.36 -30.80
CA ALA A 259 -15.41 5.00 -29.48
C ALA A 259 -14.28 5.19 -28.47
N LYS A 260 -14.45 6.13 -27.55
CA LYS A 260 -13.54 6.26 -26.41
C LYS A 260 -13.81 5.12 -25.43
N LEU A 261 -12.78 4.31 -25.19
CA LEU A 261 -12.83 3.15 -24.33
C LEU A 261 -11.84 3.34 -23.17
N SER A 262 -12.32 3.20 -21.93
CA SER A 262 -11.47 3.09 -20.74
C SER A 262 -11.45 1.65 -20.23
N SER A 263 -10.43 1.29 -19.46
CA SER A 263 -10.35 -0.01 -18.79
C SER A 263 -11.60 -0.25 -17.94
N ALA A 264 -12.08 -1.49 -17.88
CA ALA A 264 -13.18 -1.89 -17.00
C ALA A 264 -12.85 -3.16 -16.22
N PRO A 265 -13.57 -3.44 -15.11
CA PRO A 265 -13.60 -4.75 -14.50
C PRO A 265 -14.11 -5.82 -15.48
N TYR A 266 -13.63 -7.06 -15.35
CA TYR A 266 -14.07 -8.16 -16.22
C TYR A 266 -14.07 -9.52 -15.50
N VAL A 267 -14.66 -10.51 -16.16
CA VAL A 267 -14.86 -11.86 -15.62
C VAL A 267 -14.27 -12.92 -16.56
N ALA A 268 -13.50 -13.86 -16.01
CA ALA A 268 -12.95 -15.00 -16.75
C ALA A 268 -12.62 -16.17 -15.79
N ASP A 269 -12.86 -17.42 -16.20
CA ASP A 269 -12.47 -18.65 -15.47
C ASP A 269 -12.89 -18.70 -13.99
N ASN A 270 -14.10 -18.23 -13.66
CA ASN A 270 -14.58 -18.05 -12.28
C ASN A 270 -13.76 -17.03 -11.43
N ARG A 271 -13.20 -16.02 -12.10
CA ARG A 271 -12.46 -14.91 -11.48
C ARG A 271 -13.05 -13.56 -11.90
N ILE A 272 -13.08 -12.61 -10.97
CA ILE A 272 -13.46 -11.21 -11.20
C ILE A 272 -12.20 -10.36 -11.04
N TYR A 273 -11.85 -9.60 -12.06
CA TYR A 273 -10.74 -8.65 -12.01
C TYR A 273 -11.31 -7.23 -11.92
N ALA A 274 -11.00 -6.51 -10.84
CA ALA A 274 -11.45 -5.14 -10.65
C ALA A 274 -10.67 -4.12 -11.50
N ASN A 275 -9.51 -4.52 -12.04
CA ASN A 275 -8.74 -3.73 -13.01
C ASN A 275 -8.41 -2.30 -12.54
N GLY A 276 -8.23 -2.10 -11.22
CA GLY A 276 -8.00 -0.79 -10.61
C GLY A 276 -9.25 -0.08 -10.08
N HIS A 277 -10.46 -0.49 -10.46
CA HIS A 277 -11.71 0.16 -10.04
C HIS A 277 -12.15 -0.24 -8.63
N ASN A 278 -12.96 0.62 -8.00
CA ASN A 278 -13.66 0.27 -6.78
C ASN A 278 -14.82 -0.69 -7.10
N LEU A 279 -14.97 -1.77 -6.33
CA LEU A 279 -16.09 -2.72 -6.44
C LEU A 279 -17.04 -2.59 -5.25
N ASP A 280 -18.32 -2.88 -5.49
CA ASP A 280 -19.38 -2.91 -4.49
C ASP A 280 -20.24 -4.16 -4.71
N VAL A 281 -20.07 -5.13 -3.82
CA VAL A 281 -20.64 -6.48 -3.89
C VAL A 281 -21.79 -6.58 -2.89
N GLU A 282 -23.01 -6.69 -3.39
CA GLU A 282 -24.24 -6.84 -2.61
C GLU A 282 -24.64 -8.32 -2.49
N SER A 283 -24.44 -9.09 -3.54
CA SER A 283 -24.75 -10.53 -3.58
C SER A 283 -23.96 -11.24 -4.68
N ASN A 284 -24.12 -12.56 -4.78
CA ASN A 284 -23.57 -13.36 -5.88
C ASN A 284 -24.17 -12.98 -7.25
N THR A 285 -25.29 -12.25 -7.29
CA THR A 285 -25.97 -11.82 -8.53
C THR A 285 -26.01 -10.29 -8.65
N SER A 286 -25.25 -9.57 -7.82
CA SER A 286 -25.33 -8.11 -7.69
C SER A 286 -23.97 -7.55 -7.32
N ILE A 287 -23.15 -7.33 -8.33
CA ILE A 287 -21.82 -6.72 -8.23
C ILE A 287 -21.81 -5.47 -9.10
N PHE A 288 -21.28 -4.39 -8.54
CA PHE A 288 -21.17 -3.09 -9.18
C PHE A 288 -19.72 -2.60 -9.14
N TYR A 289 -19.39 -1.69 -10.04
CA TYR A 289 -18.15 -0.93 -10.03
C TYR A 289 -18.43 0.56 -10.24
N TYR A 290 -17.39 1.37 -10.04
CA TYR A 290 -17.43 2.81 -10.27
C TYR A 290 -16.55 3.19 -11.47
N ASP A 291 -17.10 3.98 -12.39
CA ASP A 291 -16.35 4.53 -13.52
C ASP A 291 -15.46 5.73 -13.12
N THR A 292 -14.79 6.32 -14.10
CA THR A 292 -13.94 7.52 -13.97
C THR A 292 -14.70 8.75 -13.47
N ASN A 293 -16.03 8.79 -13.64
CA ASN A 293 -16.93 9.84 -13.19
C ASN A 293 -17.64 9.51 -11.85
N ASN A 294 -17.30 8.36 -11.24
CA ASN A 294 -17.95 7.80 -10.05
C ASN A 294 -19.46 7.44 -10.24
N ASN A 295 -19.89 7.16 -11.46
CA ASN A 295 -21.17 6.50 -11.73
C ASN A 295 -21.11 5.02 -11.30
N ARG A 296 -22.19 4.49 -10.72
CA ARG A 296 -22.29 3.08 -10.30
C ARG A 296 -22.84 2.22 -11.44
N ILE A 297 -22.00 1.38 -12.03
CA ILE A 297 -22.33 0.50 -13.16
C ILE A 297 -22.38 -0.96 -12.67
N SER A 298 -23.28 -1.78 -13.21
CA SER A 298 -23.34 -3.21 -12.84
C SER A 298 -22.37 -4.03 -13.66
N LEU A 299 -21.68 -4.99 -13.03
CA LEU A 299 -20.71 -5.86 -13.72
C LEU A 299 -21.35 -6.67 -14.86
N SER A 300 -22.65 -6.99 -14.77
CA SER A 300 -23.39 -7.71 -15.79
C SER A 300 -23.66 -6.93 -17.08
N THR A 301 -23.37 -5.62 -17.14
CA THR A 301 -23.38 -4.85 -18.40
C THR A 301 -22.06 -4.93 -19.16
N VAL A 302 -20.98 -5.43 -18.52
CA VAL A 302 -19.67 -5.63 -19.17
C VAL A 302 -19.52 -7.07 -19.66
N ASP A 303 -20.01 -8.05 -18.91
CA ASP A 303 -20.16 -9.43 -19.38
C ASP A 303 -21.48 -10.06 -18.89
N SER A 304 -22.43 -10.22 -19.81
CA SER A 304 -23.78 -10.73 -19.55
C SER A 304 -23.87 -12.26 -19.49
N ASN A 305 -22.77 -12.99 -19.74
CA ASN A 305 -22.74 -14.44 -19.63
C ASN A 305 -22.77 -14.94 -18.18
N TYR A 306 -22.50 -14.06 -17.21
CA TYR A 306 -22.40 -14.41 -15.79
C TYR A 306 -23.54 -13.78 -14.98
N SER A 307 -24.35 -14.63 -14.35
CA SER A 307 -25.49 -14.24 -13.51
C SER A 307 -25.36 -14.66 -12.04
N ASP A 308 -24.39 -15.54 -11.73
CA ASP A 308 -24.09 -16.01 -10.38
C ASP A 308 -22.56 -16.15 -10.22
N PHE A 309 -22.00 -15.43 -9.25
CA PHE A 309 -20.57 -15.37 -8.91
C PHE A 309 -20.22 -16.24 -7.67
N THR A 310 -21.08 -17.19 -7.28
CA THR A 310 -20.84 -18.09 -6.15
C THR A 310 -19.49 -18.82 -6.27
N ASN A 311 -18.66 -18.73 -5.23
CA ASN A 311 -17.30 -19.28 -5.12
C ASN A 311 -16.27 -18.71 -6.12
N TYR A 312 -16.53 -17.55 -6.73
CA TYR A 312 -15.54 -16.88 -7.58
C TYR A 312 -14.36 -16.33 -6.76
N GLU A 313 -13.23 -16.07 -7.43
CA GLU A 313 -12.06 -15.40 -6.86
C GLU A 313 -12.02 -13.93 -7.32
N ILE A 314 -11.91 -12.97 -6.39
CA ILE A 314 -11.86 -11.54 -6.72
C ILE A 314 -10.40 -11.05 -6.68
N PHE A 315 -10.01 -10.23 -7.65
CA PHE A 315 -8.68 -9.61 -7.75
C PHE A 315 -8.83 -8.08 -7.82
N ALA A 316 -8.10 -7.34 -6.99
CA ALA A 316 -8.17 -5.87 -6.96
C ALA A 316 -7.50 -5.21 -8.19
N GLY A 317 -6.41 -5.79 -8.69
CA GLY A 317 -5.71 -5.36 -9.88
C GLY A 317 -6.23 -6.00 -11.17
N LYS A 318 -5.45 -5.81 -12.24
CA LYS A 318 -5.58 -6.55 -13.50
C LYS A 318 -5.03 -7.98 -13.38
N ALA A 319 -5.31 -8.81 -14.39
CA ALA A 319 -4.41 -9.91 -14.74
C ALA A 319 -3.25 -9.36 -15.60
N ASN A 320 -2.10 -10.05 -15.57
CA ASN A 320 -1.10 -9.88 -16.61
C ASN A 320 -1.48 -10.68 -17.85
N ASP A 321 -2.02 -9.98 -18.86
CA ASP A 321 -1.89 -10.41 -20.25
C ASP A 321 -0.40 -10.36 -20.63
N ASN A 322 0.09 -11.33 -21.40
CA ASN A 322 1.51 -11.69 -21.53
C ASN A 322 2.41 -10.70 -22.31
N ASP A 323 2.09 -9.40 -22.37
CA ASP A 323 2.96 -8.42 -23.02
C ASP A 323 4.17 -8.10 -22.12
N SER A 324 5.28 -8.77 -22.42
CA SER A 324 6.44 -8.92 -21.54
C SER A 324 7.37 -7.70 -21.53
N SER A 325 6.83 -6.48 -21.45
CA SER A 325 7.63 -5.27 -21.29
C SER A 325 7.04 -4.27 -20.29
N ASN A 326 7.84 -3.95 -19.26
CA ASN A 326 7.67 -2.82 -18.34
C ASN A 326 6.41 -2.81 -17.43
N ILE A 327 5.82 -3.97 -17.10
CA ILE A 327 4.78 -4.06 -16.07
C ILE A 327 5.42 -3.93 -14.67
N GLY A 328 5.47 -2.69 -14.16
CA GLY A 328 5.61 -2.45 -12.72
C GLY A 328 4.36 -2.94 -11.96
N TYR A 329 4.50 -3.19 -10.64
CA TYR A 329 3.43 -3.69 -9.76
C TYR A 329 2.24 -2.71 -9.66
N TYR A 330 1.35 -2.72 -10.65
CA TYR A 330 0.09 -1.97 -10.64
C TYR A 330 -0.98 -2.68 -9.80
N VAL A 331 -0.71 -2.79 -8.51
CA VAL A 331 -1.76 -2.81 -7.48
C VAL A 331 -2.40 -1.41 -7.43
N GLY A 332 -3.27 -1.15 -8.40
CA GLY A 332 -4.16 0.01 -8.37
C GLY A 332 -4.92 0.05 -7.03
N SER A 333 -5.03 1.24 -6.44
CA SER A 333 -5.53 1.43 -5.07
C SER A 333 -7.05 1.25 -4.97
N SER A 334 -7.50 0.02 -5.16
CA SER A 334 -8.91 -0.35 -5.31
C SER A 334 -9.55 -0.67 -3.96
N THR A 335 -10.76 -0.14 -3.78
CA THR A 335 -11.60 -0.44 -2.63
C THR A 335 -12.65 -1.48 -3.03
N ILE A 336 -12.61 -2.66 -2.41
CA ILE A 336 -13.62 -3.71 -2.61
C ILE A 336 -14.56 -3.69 -1.39
N LYS A 337 -15.83 -3.35 -1.60
CA LYS A 337 -16.87 -3.41 -0.56
C LYS A 337 -17.64 -4.71 -0.73
N ILE A 338 -17.83 -5.48 0.34
CA ILE A 338 -18.55 -6.76 0.32
C ILE A 338 -19.59 -6.77 1.44
N SER A 339 -20.86 -6.82 1.07
CA SER A 339 -22.00 -6.76 1.98
C SER A 339 -22.86 -8.03 2.03
N GLY A 340 -22.64 -8.93 1.08
CA GLY A 340 -23.28 -10.23 0.99
C GLY A 340 -22.57 -11.13 -0.02
N GLY A 341 -23.07 -12.36 -0.17
CA GLY A 341 -22.56 -13.34 -1.13
C GLY A 341 -21.58 -14.36 -0.54
N THR A 342 -20.96 -15.15 -1.41
CA THR A 342 -20.10 -16.29 -1.08
C THR A 342 -18.96 -16.39 -2.08
N PHE A 343 -17.77 -15.98 -1.66
CA PHE A 343 -16.58 -15.87 -2.52
C PHE A 343 -15.44 -16.72 -1.98
N LYS A 344 -14.71 -17.37 -2.87
CA LYS A 344 -13.65 -18.31 -2.48
C LYS A 344 -12.42 -17.56 -1.96
N ASN A 345 -11.92 -16.59 -2.72
CA ASN A 345 -10.73 -15.83 -2.37
C ASN A 345 -10.87 -14.36 -2.75
N VAL A 346 -10.12 -13.48 -2.07
CA VAL A 346 -9.82 -12.13 -2.56
C VAL A 346 -8.31 -11.88 -2.56
N PHE A 347 -7.79 -11.32 -3.66
CA PHE A 347 -6.36 -11.15 -3.94
C PHE A 347 -6.02 -9.71 -4.36
N GLY A 348 -4.72 -9.38 -4.32
CA GLY A 348 -4.18 -8.15 -4.88
C GLY A 348 -4.17 -8.15 -6.41
N SER A 349 -3.51 -9.11 -7.05
CA SER A 349 -3.45 -9.26 -8.51
C SER A 349 -3.14 -10.70 -8.93
N ASN A 350 -3.19 -10.97 -10.24
CA ASN A 350 -2.82 -12.26 -10.84
C ASN A 350 -1.67 -12.02 -11.84
N ASP A 351 -0.49 -12.54 -11.53
CA ASP A 351 0.77 -12.27 -12.22
C ASP A 351 1.39 -13.62 -12.66
N ASP A 352 1.43 -13.91 -13.96
CA ASP A 352 1.89 -15.20 -14.53
C ASP A 352 1.25 -16.46 -13.87
N ASN A 353 -0.04 -16.36 -13.51
CA ASN A 353 -0.81 -17.34 -12.70
C ASN A 353 -0.40 -17.48 -11.23
N GLN A 354 0.54 -16.67 -10.75
CA GLN A 354 0.85 -16.49 -9.34
C GLN A 354 -0.09 -15.45 -8.73
N LYS A 355 -0.63 -15.77 -7.55
CA LYS A 355 -1.66 -14.98 -6.88
C LYS A 355 -1.03 -14.04 -5.87
N ALA A 356 -0.92 -12.77 -6.24
CA ALA A 356 -0.36 -11.75 -5.37
C ALA A 356 -1.36 -11.35 -4.27
N PRO A 357 -0.92 -11.20 -3.01
CA PRO A 357 -1.80 -10.74 -1.93
C PRO A 357 -2.09 -9.23 -2.03
N LEU A 358 -3.10 -8.77 -1.27
CA LEU A 358 -3.46 -7.36 -1.17
C LEU A 358 -2.34 -6.55 -0.51
N ALA A 359 -1.89 -5.51 -1.22
CA ALA A 359 -0.79 -4.63 -0.83
C ALA A 359 -1.10 -3.16 -1.22
N GLY A 360 -0.23 -2.23 -0.82
CA GLY A 360 -0.29 -0.85 -1.28
C GLY A 360 -1.54 -0.09 -0.82
N GLY A 361 -2.20 0.60 -1.75
CA GLY A 361 -3.36 1.46 -1.46
C GLY A 361 -4.71 0.74 -1.36
N SER A 362 -4.79 -0.56 -1.68
CA SER A 362 -6.05 -1.29 -1.76
C SER A 362 -6.60 -1.67 -0.38
N HIS A 363 -7.93 -1.77 -0.26
CA HIS A 363 -8.62 -2.09 1.01
C HIS A 363 -9.90 -2.92 0.75
N ILE A 364 -10.28 -3.76 1.71
CA ILE A 364 -11.59 -4.44 1.71
C ILE A 364 -12.44 -3.89 2.85
N TYR A 365 -13.70 -3.56 2.56
CA TYR A 365 -14.71 -3.23 3.56
C TYR A 365 -15.77 -4.33 3.61
N VAL A 366 -15.93 -4.97 4.76
CA VAL A 366 -16.93 -6.03 4.99
C VAL A 366 -18.08 -5.54 5.89
N LYS A 367 -19.31 -5.96 5.57
CA LYS A 367 -20.52 -5.72 6.36
C LYS A 367 -21.59 -6.76 6.02
N GLY A 368 -22.72 -6.77 6.72
CA GLY A 368 -23.89 -7.58 6.34
C GLY A 368 -23.68 -9.08 6.54
N ASN A 369 -23.90 -9.88 5.50
CA ASN A 369 -23.81 -11.36 5.56
C ASN A 369 -22.96 -11.95 4.42
N PRO A 370 -21.64 -11.69 4.39
CA PRO A 370 -20.75 -12.27 3.40
C PRO A 370 -20.12 -13.56 3.95
N VAL A 371 -19.84 -14.51 3.05
CA VAL A 371 -18.96 -15.64 3.30
C VAL A 371 -17.75 -15.45 2.39
N ILE A 372 -16.56 -15.34 2.97
CA ILE A 372 -15.31 -15.13 2.23
C ILE A 372 -14.29 -16.13 2.75
N GLY A 373 -13.93 -17.09 1.90
CA GLY A 373 -13.15 -18.26 2.26
C GLY A 373 -13.99 -19.47 2.62
N ASN A 374 -13.28 -20.51 3.07
CA ASN A 374 -13.86 -21.82 3.41
C ASN A 374 -13.28 -22.41 4.72
N ASN A 375 -12.67 -21.58 5.57
CA ASN A 375 -12.05 -21.93 6.86
C ASN A 375 -10.80 -22.84 6.77
N ASP A 376 -10.59 -23.52 5.64
CA ASP A 376 -9.51 -24.50 5.43
C ASP A 376 -8.35 -23.97 4.57
N ASN A 377 -8.63 -23.36 3.41
CA ASN A 377 -7.59 -23.04 2.42
C ASN A 377 -7.87 -21.86 1.47
N SER A 378 -8.87 -21.04 1.77
CA SER A 378 -9.22 -19.87 0.96
C SER A 378 -9.80 -18.75 1.82
N GLY A 379 -9.69 -17.51 1.36
CA GLY A 379 -10.04 -16.30 2.12
C GLY A 379 -9.52 -15.00 1.51
N ILE A 380 -9.40 -13.95 2.31
CA ILE A 380 -8.80 -12.66 1.95
C ILE A 380 -7.29 -12.76 2.11
N TRP A 381 -6.53 -12.68 1.00
CA TRP A 381 -5.07 -12.77 1.02
C TRP A 381 -4.43 -11.40 1.25
N LEU A 382 -3.75 -11.22 2.38
CA LEU A 382 -3.05 -10.00 2.79
C LEU A 382 -1.53 -10.16 2.65
N ALA A 383 -0.83 -9.09 2.28
CA ALA A 383 0.63 -9.12 2.18
C ALA A 383 1.26 -9.36 3.55
N THR A 384 0.79 -8.63 4.56
CA THR A 384 1.04 -8.92 5.97
C THR A 384 -0.22 -8.79 6.81
N PHE A 385 -0.26 -9.46 7.96
CA PHE A 385 -1.27 -9.21 8.99
C PHE A 385 -1.22 -7.78 9.55
N THR A 386 -0.06 -7.11 9.48
CA THR A 386 0.13 -5.71 9.91
C THR A 386 -0.53 -4.65 9.02
N ASP A 387 -0.94 -4.97 7.78
CA ASP A 387 -1.43 -3.96 6.83
C ASP A 387 -2.85 -3.43 7.14
N LYS A 388 -3.60 -4.05 8.07
CA LYS A 388 -4.98 -3.67 8.48
C LYS A 388 -5.97 -3.47 7.32
N LYS A 389 -5.83 -4.22 6.22
CA LYS A 389 -6.66 -4.02 5.00
C LYS A 389 -8.09 -4.54 5.09
N ALA A 390 -8.38 -5.39 6.07
CA ALA A 390 -9.74 -5.85 6.37
C ALA A 390 -10.42 -4.83 7.30
N LEU A 391 -11.31 -4.02 6.74
CA LEU A 391 -12.04 -2.98 7.44
C LEU A 391 -13.52 -3.38 7.57
N ILE A 392 -14.16 -3.00 8.67
CA ILE A 392 -15.54 -3.40 8.97
C ILE A 392 -16.43 -2.13 9.03
N ASN A 393 -17.53 -2.12 8.26
CA ASN A 393 -18.37 -0.94 8.06
C ASN A 393 -19.84 -1.21 8.42
N GLY A 394 -20.20 -1.04 9.69
CA GLY A 394 -21.48 -1.53 10.22
C GLY A 394 -21.53 -3.06 10.41
N SER A 395 -22.66 -3.58 10.88
CA SER A 395 -22.77 -4.92 11.50
C SER A 395 -22.53 -6.12 10.57
N LEU A 396 -21.85 -7.15 11.09
CA LEU A 396 -21.58 -8.45 10.49
C LEU A 396 -22.48 -9.50 11.15
N THR A 397 -23.18 -10.26 10.32
CA THR A 397 -24.21 -11.22 10.73
C THR A 397 -23.93 -12.63 10.21
N SER A 398 -22.76 -12.84 9.59
CA SER A 398 -22.42 -14.11 8.95
C SER A 398 -22.35 -15.27 9.92
N VAL A 399 -22.74 -16.45 9.42
CA VAL A 399 -22.73 -17.72 10.16
C VAL A 399 -21.36 -18.42 10.02
N GLN A 400 -20.62 -18.12 8.96
CA GLN A 400 -19.23 -18.53 8.77
C GLN A 400 -18.28 -17.36 9.07
N PRO A 401 -17.07 -17.62 9.58
CA PRO A 401 -16.07 -16.57 9.75
C PRO A 401 -15.51 -16.11 8.40
N ILE A 402 -15.13 -14.85 8.32
CA ILE A 402 -14.36 -14.28 7.23
C ILE A 402 -12.91 -14.74 7.42
N THR A 403 -12.42 -15.56 6.49
CA THR A 403 -11.06 -16.08 6.57
C THR A 403 -10.07 -15.02 6.08
N LEU A 404 -9.09 -14.63 6.91
CA LEU A 404 -7.93 -13.83 6.53
C LEU A 404 -6.72 -14.75 6.37
N VAL A 405 -5.98 -14.61 5.27
CA VAL A 405 -4.81 -15.42 4.93
C VAL A 405 -3.62 -14.50 4.73
N ALA A 406 -2.51 -14.70 5.44
CA ALA A 406 -1.34 -13.83 5.26
C ALA A 406 0.01 -14.49 5.54
N ALA A 407 1.06 -13.87 4.97
CA ALA A 407 2.43 -14.00 5.45
C ALA A 407 2.74 -12.85 6.44
N GLY A 408 3.97 -12.75 6.91
CA GLY A 408 4.42 -11.65 7.78
C GLY A 408 3.83 -11.68 9.19
N ALA A 409 4.42 -10.87 10.08
CA ALA A 409 4.40 -11.12 11.51
C ALA A 409 3.03 -11.21 12.18
N THR A 410 2.94 -12.14 13.13
CA THR A 410 1.92 -12.21 14.18
C THR A 410 2.57 -12.25 15.56
N TYR A 411 2.02 -11.45 16.47
CA TYR A 411 2.36 -11.39 17.90
C TYR A 411 1.07 -11.13 18.68
N ASP A 412 1.03 -11.44 19.99
CA ASP A 412 -0.17 -11.21 20.80
C ASP A 412 -0.57 -9.72 20.79
N GLY A 413 -1.84 -9.45 20.48
CA GLY A 413 -2.33 -8.08 20.36
C GLY A 413 -2.03 -7.39 19.02
N LEU A 414 -1.48 -8.09 18.02
CA LEU A 414 -1.39 -7.55 16.65
C LEU A 414 -2.79 -7.39 16.06
N ALA A 415 -3.17 -6.17 15.72
CA ALA A 415 -4.45 -5.88 15.08
C ALA A 415 -4.44 -6.14 13.56
N VAL A 416 -5.37 -6.99 13.12
CA VAL A 416 -5.44 -7.52 11.74
C VAL A 416 -6.66 -7.02 10.95
N ALA A 417 -7.73 -6.66 11.67
CA ALA A 417 -8.92 -6.04 11.11
C ALA A 417 -9.44 -4.93 12.04
N LYS A 418 -10.07 -3.90 11.48
CA LYS A 418 -10.55 -2.72 12.23
C LYS A 418 -11.96 -2.30 11.82
N ALA A 419 -12.82 -2.08 12.81
CA ALA A 419 -14.15 -1.50 12.63
C ALA A 419 -14.13 0.04 12.59
N ASP A 420 -15.10 0.62 11.91
CA ASP A 420 -15.32 2.07 11.84
C ASP A 420 -16.03 2.66 13.07
N ASN A 421 -16.49 1.81 14.01
CA ASN A 421 -17.26 2.21 15.19
C ASN A 421 -16.88 1.40 16.44
N SER A 422 -17.03 2.01 17.61
CA SER A 422 -16.45 1.58 18.90
C SER A 422 -16.98 0.28 19.51
N ASN A 423 -18.09 -0.27 19.02
CA ASN A 423 -18.90 -1.25 19.75
C ASN A 423 -18.84 -2.65 19.13
N TYR A 424 -17.67 -3.05 18.61
CA TYR A 424 -17.58 -4.11 17.60
C TYR A 424 -16.81 -5.35 18.05
N THR A 425 -17.40 -6.12 18.97
CA THR A 425 -16.73 -7.25 19.63
C THR A 425 -16.70 -8.56 18.81
N SER A 426 -17.15 -8.56 17.56
CA SER A 426 -17.37 -9.77 16.75
C SER A 426 -16.09 -10.40 16.16
N HIS A 427 -15.11 -10.70 17.01
CA HIS A 427 -13.89 -11.42 16.65
C HIS A 427 -14.18 -12.87 16.21
N GLU A 428 -15.25 -13.49 16.71
CA GLU A 428 -15.75 -14.81 16.28
C GLU A 428 -16.26 -14.85 14.83
N LYS A 429 -16.29 -13.70 14.14
CA LYS A 429 -16.56 -13.58 12.71
C LYS A 429 -15.29 -13.54 11.85
N PHE A 430 -14.13 -13.78 12.45
CA PHE A 430 -12.86 -13.88 11.74
C PHE A 430 -12.15 -15.18 12.07
N GLN A 431 -11.43 -15.71 11.08
CA GLN A 431 -10.47 -16.79 11.26
C GLN A 431 -9.20 -16.40 10.53
N LEU A 432 -8.04 -16.67 11.12
CA LEU A 432 -6.74 -16.34 10.53
C LEU A 432 -6.02 -17.63 10.14
N LEU A 433 -5.62 -17.73 8.87
CA LEU A 433 -4.75 -18.79 8.37
C LEU A 433 -3.38 -18.22 8.01
N THR A 434 -2.33 -18.99 8.26
CA THR A 434 -1.03 -18.73 7.63
C THR A 434 -1.14 -18.84 6.11
N SER A 435 -0.24 -18.20 5.35
CA SER A 435 -0.18 -18.32 3.88
C SER A 435 0.05 -19.74 3.34
N SER A 436 0.44 -20.68 4.20
CA SER A 436 0.49 -22.12 3.92
C SER A 436 -0.86 -22.83 4.06
N CYS A 437 -1.90 -22.15 4.55
CA CYS A 437 -3.22 -22.69 4.90
C CYS A 437 -3.17 -23.93 5.80
N SER A 438 -2.13 -24.04 6.64
CA SER A 438 -1.83 -25.26 7.42
C SER A 438 -1.99 -25.08 8.93
N HIS A 439 -2.36 -23.89 9.38
CA HIS A 439 -2.48 -23.54 10.79
C HIS A 439 -3.48 -22.39 10.95
N SER A 440 -4.41 -22.53 11.91
CA SER A 440 -5.37 -21.50 12.26
C SER A 440 -4.89 -20.78 13.53
N LEU A 441 -4.85 -19.45 13.49
CA LEU A 441 -4.55 -18.62 14.66
C LEU A 441 -5.85 -18.23 15.37
N ALA A 442 -5.78 -18.12 16.69
CA ALA A 442 -6.86 -17.55 17.51
C ALA A 442 -6.90 -16.02 17.37
N VAL A 443 -8.04 -15.42 17.67
CA VAL A 443 -8.24 -13.97 17.68
C VAL A 443 -9.15 -13.55 18.84
N ARG A 444 -8.90 -12.35 19.38
CA ARG A 444 -9.78 -11.69 20.35
C ARG A 444 -10.03 -10.23 19.96
N THR A 445 -10.97 -9.57 20.64
CA THR A 445 -11.08 -8.11 20.59
C THR A 445 -9.95 -7.47 21.41
N ASN A 446 -9.32 -6.42 20.89
CA ASN A 446 -8.22 -5.71 21.57
C ASN A 446 -8.71 -5.03 22.86
N GLU A 447 -8.07 -5.35 23.99
CA GLU A 447 -8.35 -4.75 25.32
C GLU A 447 -8.15 -3.22 25.36
N ASN A 448 -7.34 -2.67 24.44
CA ASN A 448 -6.99 -1.25 24.41
C ASN A 448 -7.78 -0.44 23.36
N ASP A 449 -8.38 -1.10 22.37
CA ASP A 449 -9.19 -0.48 21.30
C ASP A 449 -10.24 -1.48 20.80
N SER A 450 -11.48 -1.37 21.32
CA SER A 450 -12.60 -2.27 20.99
C SER A 450 -13.08 -2.21 19.53
N THR A 451 -12.42 -1.44 18.66
CA THR A 451 -12.60 -1.52 17.20
C THR A 451 -11.70 -2.56 16.53
N GLU A 452 -10.67 -3.08 17.20
CA GLU A 452 -9.66 -3.94 16.57
C GLU A 452 -9.82 -5.42 16.93
N VAL A 453 -9.84 -6.27 15.90
CA VAL A 453 -9.63 -7.71 16.03
C VAL A 453 -8.12 -7.94 16.05
N VAL A 454 -7.62 -8.62 17.07
CA VAL A 454 -6.20 -8.90 17.27
C VAL A 454 -5.91 -10.40 17.29
N VAL A 455 -4.70 -10.78 16.86
CA VAL A 455 -4.16 -12.13 17.09
C VAL A 455 -4.13 -12.41 18.59
N GLU A 456 -4.66 -13.57 18.98
CA GLU A 456 -4.52 -14.11 20.32
C GLU A 456 -3.35 -15.10 20.36
N GLY A 457 -2.36 -14.79 21.18
CA GLY A 457 -1.21 -15.65 21.42
C GLY A 457 -1.46 -16.67 22.52
N ASN A 458 -0.65 -17.73 22.50
CA ASN A 458 -0.61 -18.79 23.52
C ASN A 458 -0.36 -18.28 24.95
N ILE A 459 0.06 -17.03 25.11
CA ILE A 459 0.48 -16.39 26.36
C ILE A 459 0.02 -14.92 26.34
N ALA A 460 -0.69 -14.49 27.39
CA ALA A 460 -1.08 -13.10 27.64
C ALA A 460 -0.33 -12.57 28.88
N LEU A 461 0.87 -12.01 28.67
CA LEU A 461 1.61 -11.37 29.76
C LEU A 461 0.89 -10.09 30.24
N PRO A 462 0.93 -9.76 31.55
CA PRO A 462 0.06 -8.72 32.11
C PRO A 462 0.40 -7.30 31.64
N SER A 463 -0.40 -6.30 32.01
CA SER A 463 -0.01 -4.89 31.86
C SER A 463 1.05 -4.48 32.89
N ASN A 464 1.75 -3.35 32.69
CA ASN A 464 2.71 -2.85 33.70
C ASN A 464 2.03 -2.50 35.04
N SER A 465 0.76 -2.10 34.99
CA SER A 465 -0.10 -1.87 36.17
C SER A 465 -0.56 -3.15 36.90
N LYS A 466 -0.36 -4.34 36.32
CA LYS A 466 -0.72 -5.64 36.90
C LYS A 466 0.50 -6.41 37.47
N ILE A 467 1.74 -5.92 37.32
CA ILE A 467 2.94 -6.56 37.91
C ILE A 467 2.96 -6.38 39.43
N ILE A 468 3.24 -7.45 40.16
CA ILE A 468 3.37 -7.42 41.62
C ILE A 468 4.84 -7.18 42.00
N ARG A 469 5.13 -5.99 42.55
CA ARG A 469 6.48 -5.63 43.04
C ARG A 469 6.65 -5.98 44.52
N HIS A 470 7.72 -6.68 44.87
CA HIS A 470 7.98 -7.29 46.19
C HIS A 470 9.34 -6.82 46.76
N GLY A 471 9.47 -5.54 47.10
CA GLY A 471 10.72 -4.99 47.63
C GLY A 471 11.82 -4.98 46.57
N ASP A 472 12.65 -6.03 46.55
CA ASP A 472 13.86 -6.18 45.72
C ASP A 472 13.64 -6.98 44.42
N TYR A 473 12.45 -7.55 44.22
CA TYR A 473 12.08 -8.33 43.03
C TYR A 473 10.65 -8.02 42.57
N PHE A 474 10.23 -8.59 41.44
CA PHE A 474 8.83 -8.65 41.04
C PHE A 474 8.42 -10.05 40.59
N THR A 475 7.12 -10.33 40.61
CA THR A 475 6.48 -11.50 40.00
C THR A 475 5.47 -11.02 38.95
N LEU A 476 5.14 -11.87 37.97
CA LEU A 476 4.19 -11.49 36.93
C LEU A 476 2.73 -11.63 37.39
N GLY A 477 2.42 -12.72 38.09
CA GLY A 477 1.05 -13.11 38.45
C GLY A 477 0.66 -14.44 37.82
N ASP A 478 -0.59 -14.83 38.05
CA ASP A 478 -1.28 -16.00 37.52
C ASP A 478 -2.07 -15.70 36.23
N ASP A 479 -2.65 -16.73 35.61
CA ASP A 479 -3.43 -16.68 34.36
C ASP A 479 -2.76 -15.92 33.19
N HIS A 480 -1.52 -16.31 32.85
CA HIS A 480 -0.75 -15.77 31.74
C HIS A 480 -0.50 -16.75 30.60
N ILE A 481 -0.62 -18.06 30.82
CA ILE A 481 -0.45 -19.09 29.80
C ILE A 481 -1.83 -19.61 29.40
N ASN A 482 -2.22 -19.40 28.14
CA ASN A 482 -3.59 -19.60 27.66
C ASN A 482 -3.80 -20.98 27.00
N SER A 483 -2.73 -21.74 26.77
CA SER A 483 -2.74 -22.99 26.00
C SER A 483 -1.67 -23.97 26.46
N ASN A 484 -1.96 -25.27 26.35
CA ASN A 484 -0.98 -26.32 26.60
C ASN A 484 0.10 -26.32 25.51
N GLY A 485 1.24 -26.92 25.82
CA GLY A 485 2.28 -27.15 24.83
C GLY A 485 3.16 -28.33 25.18
N THR A 486 4.42 -28.25 24.75
CA THR A 486 5.43 -29.31 24.91
C THR A 486 6.77 -28.80 25.40
N ILE A 487 7.05 -27.50 25.20
CA ILE A 487 8.24 -26.80 25.70
C ILE A 487 7.80 -25.46 26.28
N PHE A 488 8.23 -25.18 27.52
CA PHE A 488 8.05 -23.89 28.19
C PHE A 488 9.43 -23.31 28.53
N SER A 489 9.68 -22.03 28.25
CA SER A 489 10.94 -21.40 28.63
C SER A 489 10.84 -19.92 28.95
N VAL A 490 11.69 -19.46 29.87
CA VAL A 490 11.77 -18.06 30.31
C VAL A 490 13.19 -17.56 30.12
N TYR A 491 13.34 -16.44 29.41
CA TYR A 491 14.61 -15.79 29.12
C TYR A 491 14.61 -14.32 29.52
N LEU A 492 15.68 -13.89 30.19
CA LEU A 492 16.00 -12.48 30.40
C LEU A 492 16.96 -11.96 29.33
N GLY A 493 16.40 -11.27 28.35
CA GLY A 493 17.16 -10.55 27.32
C GLY A 493 17.45 -9.10 27.73
N THR A 494 18.62 -8.59 27.35
CA THR A 494 19.00 -7.18 27.43
C THR A 494 18.53 -6.42 26.19
N ASN A 495 17.81 -5.30 26.37
CA ASN A 495 17.21 -4.56 25.26
C ASN A 495 18.28 -3.84 24.41
N GLY A 496 18.64 -4.42 23.25
CA GLY A 496 19.59 -3.81 22.30
C GLY A 496 21.04 -3.70 22.80
N ALA A 497 21.41 -4.49 23.80
CA ALA A 497 22.75 -4.57 24.35
C ALA A 497 23.21 -6.04 24.45
N PRO A 498 24.51 -6.35 24.29
CA PRO A 498 25.02 -7.69 24.50
C PRO A 498 24.76 -8.15 25.94
N ASP A 499 24.25 -9.38 26.07
CA ASP A 499 23.83 -10.07 27.30
C ASP A 499 24.98 -10.46 28.25
N ASN A 500 26.21 -10.04 27.92
CA ASN A 500 27.38 -10.17 28.78
C ASN A 500 27.41 -9.14 29.94
N THR A 501 26.44 -8.21 30.00
CA THR A 501 26.17 -7.38 31.17
C THR A 501 24.97 -7.92 31.96
N THR A 502 25.13 -8.17 33.26
CA THR A 502 24.08 -8.77 34.10
C THR A 502 23.13 -7.70 34.66
N SER A 503 22.32 -7.12 33.77
CA SER A 503 21.26 -6.15 34.08
C SER A 503 20.12 -6.69 34.95
N GLY A 504 20.05 -8.02 35.11
CA GLY A 504 19.07 -8.70 35.96
C GLY A 504 19.25 -10.23 35.89
N TRP A 505 18.50 -10.93 36.74
CA TRP A 505 18.45 -12.39 36.82
C TRP A 505 17.08 -12.82 37.40
N PHE A 506 16.78 -14.12 37.38
CA PHE A 506 15.61 -14.65 38.09
C PHE A 506 15.95 -15.89 38.92
N THR A 507 15.03 -16.24 39.83
CA THR A 507 15.01 -17.53 40.54
C THR A 507 13.67 -18.22 40.31
N ILE A 508 13.69 -19.54 40.24
CA ILE A 508 12.53 -20.39 39.94
C ILE A 508 11.88 -20.92 41.23
N PRO A 509 10.55 -21.13 41.27
CA PRO A 509 9.85 -21.60 42.47
C PRO A 509 10.14 -23.06 42.80
N ASP A 510 10.38 -23.90 41.78
CA ASP A 510 10.73 -25.32 41.88
C ASP A 510 11.71 -25.68 40.74
N THR A 511 12.40 -26.81 40.83
CA THR A 511 13.16 -27.41 39.72
C THR A 511 12.33 -28.42 38.91
N GLN A 512 11.14 -28.79 39.39
CA GLN A 512 10.16 -29.62 38.70
C GLN A 512 9.03 -28.78 38.10
N LEU A 513 8.41 -29.27 37.04
CA LEU A 513 7.19 -28.74 36.45
C LEU A 513 6.24 -29.91 36.16
N GLN A 514 4.93 -29.73 36.30
CA GLN A 514 4.01 -30.87 36.12
C GLN A 514 4.07 -31.41 34.68
N ASN A 515 4.24 -32.73 34.56
CA ASN A 515 4.45 -33.46 33.29
C ASN A 515 5.69 -33.01 32.47
N ALA A 516 6.64 -32.28 33.07
CA ALA A 516 7.82 -31.78 32.38
C ALA A 516 9.10 -31.87 33.22
N VAL A 517 10.22 -32.17 32.56
CA VAL A 517 11.55 -32.10 33.14
C VAL A 517 12.19 -30.75 32.84
N LEU A 518 13.00 -30.25 33.77
CA LEU A 518 13.97 -29.21 33.49
C LEU A 518 14.97 -29.76 32.46
N ASP A 519 14.93 -29.21 31.25
CA ASP A 519 15.81 -29.59 30.14
C ASP A 519 17.08 -28.75 30.18
N MET A 520 16.95 -27.42 30.29
CA MET A 520 18.09 -26.51 30.22
C MET A 520 17.95 -25.31 31.15
N ALA A 521 19.05 -24.90 31.78
CA ALA A 521 19.18 -23.59 32.41
C ALA A 521 20.52 -22.94 32.09
N ILE A 522 20.59 -21.61 32.15
CA ILE A 522 21.82 -20.83 31.96
C ILE A 522 21.94 -19.81 33.11
N PRO A 523 23.05 -19.82 33.88
CA PRO A 523 23.23 -18.98 35.06
C PRO A 523 23.52 -17.52 34.73
N ALA A 524 23.28 -16.63 35.70
CA ALA A 524 23.54 -15.19 35.56
C ALA A 524 24.95 -14.75 36.03
N ASP A 525 25.55 -15.48 36.97
CA ASP A 525 26.64 -14.98 37.82
C ASP A 525 28.04 -15.49 37.44
N THR A 526 28.14 -16.62 36.73
CA THR A 526 29.38 -17.43 36.69
C THR A 526 30.49 -16.87 35.80
N GLY A 527 30.22 -15.84 34.99
CA GLY A 527 31.18 -15.20 34.07
C GLY A 527 31.55 -16.05 32.84
N ALA A 528 31.71 -17.36 33.03
CA ALA A 528 31.52 -18.36 31.99
C ALA A 528 30.06 -18.82 32.01
N ASN A 529 29.27 -18.45 31.00
CA ASN A 529 27.87 -18.85 30.86
C ASN A 529 27.77 -20.31 30.37
N VAL A 530 28.20 -21.25 31.22
CA VAL A 530 28.13 -22.69 30.92
C VAL A 530 26.69 -23.17 31.16
N TYR A 531 26.20 -23.98 30.23
CA TYR A 531 24.93 -24.71 30.35
C TYR A 531 24.86 -25.53 31.67
N LEU A 532 23.69 -25.53 32.32
CA LEU A 532 23.41 -26.35 33.51
C LEU A 532 22.37 -27.43 33.20
N GLU A 533 22.72 -28.69 33.48
CA GLU A 533 21.79 -29.81 33.56
C GLU A 533 20.88 -29.71 34.80
N ALA A 534 19.74 -30.41 34.77
CA ALA A 534 18.73 -30.39 35.83
C ALA A 534 19.27 -30.63 37.25
N GLY A 535 20.24 -31.53 37.41
CA GLY A 535 20.87 -31.84 38.71
C GLY A 535 21.76 -30.74 39.29
N SER A 536 22.07 -29.71 38.50
CA SER A 536 22.95 -28.57 38.88
C SER A 536 22.17 -27.27 39.15
N VAL A 537 20.84 -27.32 39.10
CA VAL A 537 19.96 -26.15 39.28
C VAL A 537 19.20 -26.27 40.60
N SER A 538 18.97 -25.13 41.25
CA SER A 538 18.23 -25.01 42.50
C SER A 538 17.28 -23.81 42.45
N THR A 539 16.31 -23.74 43.36
CA THR A 539 15.44 -22.57 43.56
C THR A 539 16.18 -21.33 44.05
N SER A 540 17.44 -21.48 44.49
CA SER A 540 18.38 -20.40 44.80
C SER A 540 19.35 -20.04 43.66
N THR A 541 19.34 -20.76 42.53
CA THR A 541 20.25 -20.48 41.41
C THR A 541 19.78 -19.24 40.65
N HIS A 542 20.65 -18.25 40.51
CA HIS A 542 20.39 -17.06 39.68
C HIS A 542 20.52 -17.42 38.19
N LEU A 543 19.42 -17.26 37.44
CA LEU A 543 19.31 -17.66 36.03
C LEU A 543 19.09 -16.47 35.09
N LYS A 544 19.62 -16.60 33.86
CA LYS A 544 19.21 -15.82 32.69
C LYS A 544 18.26 -16.60 31.79
N TYR A 545 18.35 -17.94 31.78
CA TYR A 545 17.47 -18.83 31.00
C TYR A 545 17.03 -20.04 31.81
N VAL A 546 15.78 -20.50 31.60
CA VAL A 546 15.29 -21.81 32.02
C VAL A 546 14.33 -22.37 30.97
N GLN A 547 14.38 -23.67 30.72
CA GLN A 547 13.55 -24.39 29.75
C GLN A 547 13.14 -25.75 30.30
N PHE A 548 11.84 -26.01 30.23
CA PHE A 548 11.20 -27.25 30.60
C PHE A 548 10.66 -27.94 29.35
N LYS A 549 10.86 -29.26 29.29
CA LYS A 549 10.45 -30.14 28.20
C LYS A 549 9.45 -31.15 28.75
N SER A 550 8.31 -31.36 28.08
CA SER A 550 7.33 -32.36 28.48
C SER A 550 7.97 -33.77 28.59
N GLN A 551 7.31 -34.67 29.33
CA GLN A 551 7.68 -36.08 29.46
C GLN A 551 6.81 -37.02 28.61
N ASN A 552 5.74 -36.50 27.99
CA ASN A 552 4.69 -37.29 27.33
C ASN A 552 4.00 -36.58 26.15
N GLY A 553 4.43 -35.37 25.80
CA GLY A 553 3.80 -34.54 24.77
C GLY A 553 2.67 -33.63 25.27
N ASP A 554 2.41 -33.55 26.59
CA ASP A 554 1.42 -32.65 27.19
C ASP A 554 1.98 -31.92 28.42
N LEU A 555 2.30 -30.64 28.26
CA LEU A 555 2.60 -29.69 29.33
C LEU A 555 1.39 -28.74 29.50
N SER A 556 0.81 -28.76 30.70
CA SER A 556 -0.38 -27.96 31.05
C SER A 556 -0.11 -26.46 31.03
N ALA A 557 -1.03 -25.71 30.42
CA ALA A 557 -1.10 -24.24 30.47
C ALA A 557 -1.09 -23.74 31.93
N GLN A 558 -1.99 -24.32 32.74
CA GLN A 558 -2.16 -23.96 34.15
C GLN A 558 -0.86 -24.17 34.94
N ALA A 559 -0.21 -25.34 34.80
CA ALA A 559 1.03 -25.63 35.52
C ALA A 559 2.17 -24.68 35.13
N ALA A 560 2.29 -24.34 33.85
CA ALA A 560 3.27 -23.34 33.39
C ALA A 560 2.93 -21.91 33.86
N SER A 561 1.64 -21.58 33.99
CA SER A 561 1.18 -20.29 34.52
C SER A 561 1.44 -20.15 36.02
N GLU A 562 1.11 -21.18 36.81
CA GLU A 562 1.42 -21.26 38.25
C GLU A 562 2.94 -21.21 38.50
N PHE A 563 3.73 -21.88 37.66
CA PHE A 563 5.19 -21.80 37.72
C PHE A 563 5.70 -20.39 37.41
N LEU A 564 5.21 -19.75 36.33
CA LEU A 564 5.57 -18.39 35.95
C LEU A 564 5.22 -17.36 37.05
N ALA A 565 4.07 -17.53 37.72
CA ALA A 565 3.63 -16.72 38.85
C ALA A 565 4.65 -16.75 40.00
N GLY A 566 5.29 -17.91 40.22
CA GLY A 566 6.31 -18.12 41.24
C GLY A 566 7.72 -17.64 40.89
N ILE A 567 8.01 -17.30 39.62
CA ILE A 567 9.34 -16.81 39.22
C ILE A 567 9.57 -15.39 39.76
N LYS A 568 10.71 -15.21 40.44
CA LYS A 568 11.12 -13.93 41.02
C LYS A 568 12.18 -13.27 40.15
N PHE A 569 11.85 -12.11 39.58
CA PHE A 569 12.72 -11.35 38.69
C PHE A 569 13.40 -10.20 39.43
N TYR A 570 14.73 -10.16 39.36
CA TYR A 570 15.61 -9.17 39.98
C TYR A 570 16.24 -8.29 38.89
N VAL A 571 16.33 -6.98 39.12
CA VAL A 571 16.79 -6.01 38.12
C VAL A 571 17.75 -5.00 38.75
N GLN A 572 18.87 -4.73 38.09
CA GLN A 572 19.86 -3.76 38.54
C GLN A 572 19.31 -2.33 38.44
N SER A 573 19.69 -1.47 39.39
CA SER A 573 19.39 -0.03 39.41
C SER A 573 19.53 0.65 38.06
N GLY A 574 18.42 1.15 37.52
CA GLY A 574 18.41 1.92 36.28
C GLY A 574 18.63 1.10 35.00
N SER A 575 18.62 -0.23 35.09
CA SER A 575 18.61 -1.13 33.93
C SER A 575 17.19 -1.44 33.46
N GLU A 576 17.07 -1.83 32.20
CA GLU A 576 15.86 -2.39 31.60
C GLU A 576 16.11 -3.84 31.22
N ILE A 577 15.10 -4.70 31.39
CA ILE A 577 15.16 -6.12 31.01
C ILE A 577 13.96 -6.48 30.14
N THR A 578 14.14 -7.47 29.28
CA THR A 578 13.06 -8.08 28.50
C THR A 578 12.81 -9.47 29.03
N VAL A 579 11.61 -9.73 29.54
CA VAL A 579 11.18 -11.09 29.90
C VAL A 579 10.51 -11.69 28.67
N ASN A 580 11.10 -12.78 28.16
CA ASN A 580 10.57 -13.53 27.03
C ASN A 580 10.04 -14.85 27.57
N VAL A 581 8.73 -15.09 27.42
CA VAL A 581 8.07 -16.29 27.95
C VAL A 581 7.53 -17.10 26.79
N ASN A 582 7.94 -18.36 26.73
CA ASN A 582 7.74 -19.26 25.61
C ASN A 582 6.78 -20.38 26.04
N MET A 583 5.79 -20.68 25.20
CA MET A 583 5.02 -21.94 25.25
C MET A 583 4.85 -22.42 23.82
N GLN A 584 5.48 -23.55 23.50
CA GLN A 584 5.57 -24.08 22.14
C GLN A 584 5.09 -25.53 22.06
N THR A 585 4.42 -25.86 20.96
CA THR A 585 3.90 -27.20 20.65
C THR A 585 4.64 -27.75 19.44
N VAL A 586 5.24 -28.93 19.60
CA VAL A 586 6.08 -29.61 18.60
C VAL A 586 5.80 -31.11 18.69
N PRO A 587 5.84 -31.89 17.59
CA PRO A 587 5.60 -33.33 17.65
C PRO A 587 6.55 -34.05 18.62
N TRP A 588 5.97 -34.85 19.52
CA TRP A 588 6.67 -35.47 20.66
C TRP A 588 7.82 -36.40 20.23
N ASP A 589 7.64 -37.10 19.11
CA ASP A 589 8.63 -37.97 18.47
C ASP A 589 9.89 -37.24 18.00
N VAL A 590 9.85 -35.91 17.87
CA VAL A 590 11.01 -35.07 17.53
C VAL A 590 11.64 -34.42 18.77
N ILE A 591 10.90 -34.31 19.88
CA ILE A 591 11.37 -33.70 21.14
C ILE A 591 12.25 -34.66 21.96
N ASP A 592 12.02 -35.98 21.84
CA ASP A 592 12.71 -37.01 22.64
C ASP A 592 13.31 -38.16 21.79
N GLY A 593 13.27 -38.06 20.46
CA GLY A 593 13.77 -39.08 19.53
C GLY A 593 15.00 -38.64 18.70
N ASP A 594 15.47 -39.54 17.82
CA ASP A 594 16.64 -39.38 16.93
C ASP A 594 16.53 -38.23 15.89
N GLY A 595 15.53 -37.37 16.01
CA GLY A 595 15.27 -36.25 15.11
C GLY A 595 16.39 -35.19 15.10
N GLY A 596 17.16 -35.05 16.18
CA GLY A 596 18.32 -34.15 16.25
C GLY A 596 17.98 -32.66 16.14
N TYR A 597 16.77 -32.26 16.55
CA TYR A 597 16.37 -30.86 16.66
C TYR A 597 16.50 -30.39 18.11
N THR A 598 16.99 -29.18 18.31
CA THR A 598 17.10 -28.55 19.63
C THR A 598 16.36 -27.21 19.64
N TYR A 599 15.68 -26.87 20.73
CA TYR A 599 14.98 -25.59 20.89
C TYR A 599 15.75 -24.63 21.81
N PHE A 600 15.74 -23.34 21.47
CA PHE A 600 16.15 -22.23 22.33
C PHE A 600 15.34 -20.96 22.00
N ASN A 601 14.73 -20.35 23.02
CA ASN A 601 14.11 -19.01 23.00
C ASN A 601 13.27 -18.62 21.75
N GLY A 602 12.51 -19.56 21.19
CA GLY A 602 11.62 -19.32 20.04
C GLY A 602 12.04 -20.03 18.75
N SER A 603 13.27 -20.56 18.74
CA SER A 603 13.97 -21.01 17.56
C SER A 603 14.33 -22.48 17.65
N PHE A 604 14.20 -23.22 16.55
CA PHE A 604 14.68 -24.60 16.46
C PHE A 604 15.96 -24.66 15.63
N TYR A 605 16.91 -25.49 16.05
CA TYR A 605 18.22 -25.62 15.41
C TYR A 605 18.51 -27.10 15.16
N LYS A 606 19.14 -27.40 14.02
CA LYS A 606 19.63 -28.75 13.71
C LYS A 606 20.92 -28.69 12.91
N ALA A 607 21.94 -29.40 13.38
CA ALA A 607 23.18 -29.60 12.65
C ALA A 607 22.98 -30.64 11.53
N TYR A 608 23.54 -30.35 10.35
CA TYR A 608 23.61 -31.26 9.20
C TYR A 608 25.08 -31.41 8.76
N PRO A 609 25.56 -32.62 8.40
CA PRO A 609 26.96 -32.80 8.01
C PRO A 609 27.33 -31.95 6.78
N ALA A 610 28.44 -31.21 6.86
CA ALA A 610 28.97 -30.39 5.78
C ALA A 610 29.89 -31.17 4.83
N LEU A 611 29.76 -32.50 4.75
CA LEU A 611 30.61 -33.36 3.93
C LEU A 611 29.82 -33.93 2.75
N ASN A 612 30.29 -33.67 1.53
CA ASN A 612 29.86 -34.36 0.31
C ASN A 612 30.90 -35.45 -0.02
N GLY A 613 30.76 -36.61 0.62
CA GLY A 613 31.81 -37.63 0.63
C GLY A 613 33.03 -37.14 1.42
N ASN A 614 34.14 -36.88 0.73
CA ASN A 614 35.41 -36.47 1.33
C ASN A 614 35.71 -34.95 1.22
N SER A 615 34.77 -34.13 0.76
CA SER A 615 34.96 -32.68 0.60
C SER A 615 33.92 -31.85 1.34
N ASN A 616 34.38 -30.74 1.94
CA ASN A 616 33.52 -29.76 2.59
C ASN A 616 32.53 -29.16 1.59
N ILE A 617 31.28 -28.92 1.98
CA ILE A 617 30.33 -28.13 1.20
C ILE A 617 30.69 -26.64 1.28
N SER A 618 30.49 -25.93 0.16
CA SER A 618 30.68 -24.48 0.14
C SER A 618 29.63 -23.76 0.97
N TRP A 619 29.93 -22.56 1.47
CA TRP A 619 28.97 -21.72 2.19
C TRP A 619 27.71 -21.48 1.34
N THR A 620 27.89 -21.20 0.04
CA THR A 620 26.80 -21.06 -0.94
C THR A 620 25.96 -22.34 -1.04
N THR A 621 26.58 -23.52 -1.03
CA THR A 621 25.85 -24.81 -1.00
C THR A 621 25.07 -24.96 0.29
N ALA A 622 25.66 -24.62 1.44
CA ALA A 622 25.03 -24.73 2.74
C ALA A 622 23.82 -23.79 2.88
N TYR A 623 23.93 -22.54 2.42
CA TYR A 623 22.82 -21.58 2.34
C TYR A 623 21.67 -22.12 1.49
N ASN A 624 21.99 -22.56 0.27
CA ASN A 624 21.02 -23.07 -0.69
C ASN A 624 20.41 -24.43 -0.28
N GLU A 625 21.04 -25.17 0.63
CA GLU A 625 20.46 -26.36 1.27
C GLU A 625 19.64 -26.06 2.51
N ALA A 626 20.03 -25.06 3.30
CA ALA A 626 19.29 -24.62 4.48
C ALA A 626 17.91 -24.06 4.09
N LYS A 627 17.86 -23.19 3.06
CA LYS A 627 16.63 -22.62 2.48
C LYS A 627 15.62 -23.66 1.96
N LYS A 628 16.06 -24.89 1.67
CA LYS A 628 15.18 -26.00 1.24
C LYS A 628 14.56 -26.78 2.41
N LYS A 629 15.09 -26.67 3.62
CA LYS A 629 14.57 -27.41 4.77
C LYS A 629 13.30 -26.75 5.29
N SER A 630 12.44 -27.53 5.93
CA SER A 630 11.34 -27.02 6.75
C SER A 630 11.18 -27.85 8.02
N PHE A 631 10.63 -27.23 9.06
CA PHE A 631 10.33 -27.88 10.34
C PHE A 631 9.21 -27.13 11.05
N ASN A 632 8.23 -27.85 11.63
CA ASN A 632 7.05 -27.28 12.31
C ASN A 632 6.34 -26.16 11.51
N GLY A 633 6.23 -26.31 10.18
CA GLY A 633 5.70 -25.28 9.27
C GLY A 633 6.67 -24.17 8.84
N LEU A 634 7.79 -24.01 9.56
CA LEU A 634 8.79 -22.96 9.35
C LEU A 634 9.76 -23.31 8.21
N LYS A 635 10.34 -22.29 7.59
CA LYS A 635 11.44 -22.42 6.60
C LYS A 635 12.80 -22.37 7.29
N GLY A 636 13.73 -23.21 6.85
CA GLY A 636 15.10 -23.23 7.35
C GLY A 636 16.01 -22.19 6.69
N TYR A 637 17.07 -21.80 7.38
CA TYR A 637 18.18 -20.97 6.87
C TYR A 637 19.46 -21.23 7.69
N LEU A 638 20.62 -20.70 7.26
CA LEU A 638 21.87 -20.88 8.01
C LEU A 638 21.85 -20.04 9.28
N MET A 639 22.17 -20.65 10.43
CA MET A 639 21.95 -20.00 11.73
C MET A 639 22.54 -18.58 11.83
N THR A 640 21.73 -17.66 12.37
CA THR A 640 22.19 -16.38 12.91
C THR A 640 22.61 -16.58 14.36
N ILE A 641 23.36 -15.64 14.94
CA ILE A 641 23.66 -15.63 16.37
C ILE A 641 23.64 -14.18 16.87
N THR A 642 22.66 -13.89 17.73
CA THR A 642 22.27 -12.55 18.16
C THR A 642 22.64 -12.24 19.62
N SER A 643 22.97 -13.25 20.42
CA SER A 643 23.37 -13.12 21.83
C SER A 643 24.49 -14.10 22.21
N ALA A 644 25.17 -13.84 23.33
CA ALA A 644 26.13 -14.78 23.89
C ALA A 644 25.44 -16.05 24.40
N THR A 645 24.28 -15.92 25.05
CA THR A 645 23.47 -17.03 25.57
C THR A 645 23.16 -18.05 24.47
N GLU A 646 22.70 -17.57 23.31
CA GLU A 646 22.53 -18.36 22.08
C GLU A 646 23.87 -18.95 21.59
N ASN A 647 24.92 -18.12 21.52
CA ASN A 647 26.25 -18.54 21.10
C ASN A 647 26.84 -19.69 21.95
N TYR A 648 26.54 -19.74 23.26
CA TYR A 648 26.94 -20.83 24.15
C TYR A 648 26.05 -22.07 23.93
N PHE A 649 24.74 -21.88 23.79
CA PHE A 649 23.77 -22.95 23.49
C PHE A 649 24.11 -23.71 22.19
N ILE A 650 24.49 -23.01 21.11
CA ILE A 650 24.89 -23.64 19.84
C ILE A 650 26.00 -24.68 20.05
N TYR A 651 27.02 -24.37 20.86
CA TYR A 651 28.05 -25.34 21.21
C TYR A 651 27.47 -26.43 22.10
N ASP A 652 27.06 -26.07 23.32
CA ASP A 652 26.87 -27.02 24.41
C ASP A 652 25.61 -27.90 24.22
N ARG A 653 24.72 -27.56 23.27
CA ARG A 653 23.53 -28.35 22.93
C ARG A 653 23.31 -28.69 21.46
N VAL A 654 23.65 -27.84 20.49
CA VAL A 654 23.43 -28.17 19.05
C VAL A 654 24.55 -29.03 18.47
N PHE A 655 25.78 -28.89 18.98
CA PHE A 655 26.89 -29.84 18.74
C PHE A 655 27.14 -30.78 19.94
N GLY A 656 26.83 -30.34 21.16
CA GLY A 656 26.97 -31.14 22.37
C GLY A 656 28.44 -31.48 22.66
N ASN A 657 28.76 -32.78 22.64
CA ASN A 657 30.13 -33.28 22.84
C ASN A 657 30.95 -33.32 21.54
N GLU A 658 30.36 -33.01 20.39
CA GLU A 658 31.09 -32.95 19.11
C GLU A 658 31.79 -31.60 18.96
N ASN A 659 33.01 -31.59 18.41
CA ASN A 659 33.79 -30.36 18.18
C ASN A 659 33.26 -29.63 16.94
N GLY A 660 32.05 -29.09 17.06
CA GLY A 660 31.24 -28.58 15.96
C GLY A 660 31.76 -27.29 15.35
N THR A 661 32.26 -27.40 14.12
CA THR A 661 32.61 -26.27 13.27
C THR A 661 31.58 -26.13 12.15
N ALA A 662 30.98 -24.95 11.99
CA ALA A 662 29.82 -24.79 11.11
C ALA A 662 29.78 -23.48 10.32
N TRP A 663 29.06 -23.48 9.19
CA TRP A 663 28.70 -22.26 8.48
C TRP A 663 27.61 -21.47 9.24
N LEU A 664 27.82 -20.15 9.33
CA LEU A 664 26.87 -19.15 9.85
C LEU A 664 26.16 -18.42 8.70
N GLY A 665 24.96 -17.88 8.93
CA GLY A 665 24.17 -17.10 7.95
C GLY A 665 24.72 -15.71 7.58
N ALA A 666 26.03 -15.48 7.72
CA ALA A 666 26.68 -14.17 7.54
C ALA A 666 27.80 -14.16 6.49
N THR A 667 27.89 -13.03 5.77
CA THR A 667 28.91 -12.74 4.76
C THR A 667 29.19 -11.23 4.67
N ARG A 668 30.34 -10.84 4.10
CA ARG A 668 30.61 -9.47 3.64
C ARG A 668 30.11 -9.19 2.22
N ASP A 669 29.88 -10.25 1.44
CA ASP A 669 29.62 -10.16 0.01
C ASP A 669 28.14 -9.89 -0.31
N THR A 670 27.85 -9.48 -1.54
CA THR A 670 26.47 -9.30 -2.02
C THR A 670 26.00 -10.49 -2.86
N ASN A 671 24.68 -10.72 -2.87
CA ASN A 671 24.04 -11.65 -3.80
C ASN A 671 24.01 -11.02 -5.20
N LYS A 672 24.34 -11.79 -6.23
CA LYS A 672 24.18 -11.34 -7.65
C LYS A 672 22.81 -11.66 -8.23
N LEU A 673 22.03 -12.52 -7.56
CA LEU A 673 20.69 -12.88 -7.97
C LEU A 673 19.67 -11.83 -7.50
N ALA A 674 18.53 -11.77 -8.18
CA ALA A 674 17.38 -11.02 -7.70
C ALA A 674 16.89 -11.56 -6.34
N GLY A 675 16.31 -10.68 -5.51
CA GLY A 675 15.87 -10.97 -4.15
C GLY A 675 16.76 -10.36 -3.06
N GLY A 676 18.05 -10.14 -3.31
CA GLY A 676 18.94 -9.45 -2.37
C GLY A 676 19.23 -10.26 -1.11
N PHE A 677 18.97 -9.68 0.07
CA PHE A 677 19.05 -10.38 1.37
C PHE A 677 17.87 -11.34 1.54
N ASP A 678 18.11 -12.44 2.24
CA ASP A 678 17.16 -13.55 2.48
C ASP A 678 16.58 -14.26 1.24
N ALA A 679 17.08 -13.95 0.04
CA ALA A 679 16.64 -14.63 -1.19
C ALA A 679 16.70 -16.17 -1.08
N ASP A 680 15.76 -16.87 -1.72
CA ASP A 680 15.69 -18.35 -1.76
C ASP A 680 16.98 -19.01 -2.24
N LYS A 681 17.79 -18.28 -3.01
CA LYS A 681 19.11 -18.69 -3.48
C LYS A 681 20.12 -17.57 -3.31
N TRP A 682 21.33 -17.95 -2.90
CA TRP A 682 22.49 -17.09 -2.92
C TRP A 682 23.44 -17.51 -4.04
N GLU A 683 23.99 -16.53 -4.76
CA GLU A 683 25.25 -16.66 -5.48
C GLU A 683 26.09 -15.39 -5.30
N HIS A 684 27.34 -15.57 -4.85
CA HIS A 684 28.29 -14.48 -4.64
C HIS A 684 28.51 -13.60 -5.88
N SER A 685 28.45 -12.28 -5.70
CA SER A 685 28.76 -11.30 -6.75
C SER A 685 30.25 -11.24 -7.10
N SER A 686 31.13 -11.54 -6.15
CA SER A 686 32.56 -11.69 -6.40
C SER A 686 32.98 -13.17 -6.41
N SER A 687 33.72 -13.61 -7.43
CA SER A 687 34.33 -14.95 -7.48
C SER A 687 35.69 -15.03 -6.75
N GLY A 688 36.08 -13.95 -6.05
CA GLY A 688 37.36 -13.78 -5.37
C GLY A 688 37.25 -12.68 -4.31
N LYS A 689 38.15 -11.68 -4.36
CA LYS A 689 38.20 -10.57 -3.39
C LYS A 689 36.84 -9.89 -3.19
N CYS A 690 36.37 -9.87 -1.94
CA CYS A 690 35.31 -8.99 -1.50
C CYS A 690 35.91 -7.72 -0.89
N ASN A 691 35.57 -6.55 -1.46
CA ASN A 691 36.07 -5.24 -1.02
C ASN A 691 35.17 -4.55 0.02
N ASP A 692 34.00 -5.11 0.34
CA ASP A 692 33.16 -4.60 1.42
C ASP A 692 33.82 -4.88 2.78
N ASP A 693 33.82 -3.92 3.68
CA ASP A 693 34.42 -4.04 5.01
C ASP A 693 33.41 -4.53 6.07
N THR A 694 32.13 -4.65 5.73
CA THR A 694 31.04 -4.81 6.70
C THR A 694 30.36 -6.17 6.59
N TRP A 695 30.29 -6.87 7.72
CA TRP A 695 29.61 -8.14 7.89
C TRP A 695 28.12 -7.96 8.15
N ARG A 696 27.32 -8.75 7.44
CA ARG A 696 25.86 -8.73 7.51
C ARG A 696 25.32 -10.14 7.68
N TRP A 697 24.26 -10.28 8.45
CA TRP A 697 23.40 -11.45 8.35
C TRP A 697 22.65 -11.36 7.02
N VAL A 698 22.60 -12.44 6.25
CA VAL A 698 22.01 -12.43 4.91
C VAL A 698 20.85 -13.41 4.74
N CYS A 699 20.44 -14.05 5.82
CA CYS A 699 19.18 -14.77 5.96
C CYS A 699 18.66 -14.68 7.41
N GLY A 700 17.48 -15.23 7.65
CA GLY A 700 16.78 -15.17 8.93
C GLY A 700 16.12 -13.82 9.21
N PRO A 701 15.47 -13.63 10.38
CA PRO A 701 14.91 -12.34 10.82
C PRO A 701 15.94 -11.20 10.83
N GLU A 702 17.24 -11.54 10.94
CA GLU A 702 18.38 -10.62 10.94
C GLU A 702 18.82 -10.18 9.53
N SER A 703 18.22 -10.70 8.45
CA SER A 703 18.65 -10.45 7.08
C SER A 703 18.82 -8.96 6.76
N GLY A 704 19.99 -8.59 6.23
CA GLY A 704 20.38 -7.22 5.92
C GLY A 704 20.97 -6.42 7.09
N ARG A 705 20.90 -6.91 8.34
CA ARG A 705 21.46 -6.20 9.50
C ARG A 705 22.98 -6.28 9.52
N GLU A 706 23.62 -5.11 9.58
CA GLU A 706 25.07 -4.95 9.74
C GLU A 706 25.47 -5.08 11.22
N PHE A 707 26.37 -6.02 11.53
CA PHE A 707 26.75 -6.33 12.93
C PHE A 707 28.24 -6.09 13.25
N TYR A 708 29.12 -6.07 12.26
CA TYR A 708 30.56 -5.88 12.48
C TYR A 708 31.27 -5.27 11.27
N LYS A 709 32.23 -4.37 11.49
CA LYS A 709 33.01 -3.70 10.45
C LYS A 709 34.50 -3.96 10.62
N ILE A 710 35.16 -4.48 9.59
CA ILE A 710 36.61 -4.69 9.54
C ILE A 710 37.32 -3.34 9.43
N ASN A 711 38.36 -3.13 10.23
CA ASN A 711 39.30 -2.04 9.99
C ASN A 711 40.41 -2.51 9.04
N TRP A 712 40.56 -1.83 7.90
CA TRP A 712 41.61 -2.10 6.91
C TRP A 712 42.85 -1.25 7.18
N ASN A 713 44.02 -1.75 6.78
CA ASN A 713 45.22 -0.93 6.73
C ASN A 713 45.08 0.20 5.69
N SER A 714 45.88 1.25 5.80
CA SER A 714 45.81 2.45 4.94
C SER A 714 46.08 2.21 3.45
N ALA A 715 46.34 0.96 3.04
CA ALA A 715 46.51 0.53 1.65
C ALA A 715 45.32 -0.28 1.10
N GLY A 716 44.34 -0.68 1.93
CA GLY A 716 43.22 -1.54 1.52
C GLY A 716 43.61 -3.00 1.23
N SER A 717 44.77 -3.43 1.74
CA SER A 717 45.43 -4.70 1.35
C SER A 717 45.43 -5.77 2.43
N LYS A 718 45.11 -5.43 3.69
CA LYS A 718 44.92 -6.40 4.79
C LYS A 718 44.07 -5.78 5.89
N ALA A 719 43.24 -6.59 6.57
CA ALA A 719 42.64 -6.20 7.85
C ALA A 719 43.74 -5.95 8.91
N THR A 720 43.47 -5.06 9.86
CA THR A 720 44.33 -4.79 11.03
C THR A 720 43.93 -5.60 12.26
N GLY A 721 43.20 -6.71 12.07
CA GLY A 721 42.69 -7.58 13.14
C GLY A 721 41.46 -7.00 13.85
N VAL A 722 41.65 -5.94 14.64
CA VAL A 722 40.57 -5.37 15.46
C VAL A 722 39.62 -4.52 14.61
N GLY A 723 38.45 -5.07 14.28
CA GLY A 723 37.29 -4.35 13.76
C GLY A 723 36.37 -3.79 14.85
N THR A 724 35.24 -3.22 14.45
CA THR A 724 34.28 -2.50 15.30
C THR A 724 32.90 -3.18 15.25
N LYS A 725 32.28 -3.44 16.41
CA LYS A 725 30.87 -3.90 16.48
C LYS A 725 29.92 -2.78 16.04
N LEU A 726 28.96 -3.11 15.19
CA LEU A 726 27.94 -2.17 14.71
C LEU A 726 26.64 -2.34 15.49
N ASN A 727 25.89 -1.25 15.68
CA ASN A 727 24.52 -1.27 16.20
C ASN A 727 24.33 -2.01 17.55
N ASN A 728 25.37 -2.05 18.39
CA ASN A 728 25.48 -2.88 19.61
C ASN A 728 25.25 -4.39 19.41
N MET A 729 25.23 -4.89 18.17
CA MET A 729 24.96 -6.29 17.88
C MET A 729 26.04 -7.22 18.43
N TYR A 730 25.63 -8.46 18.73
CA TYR A 730 26.55 -9.48 19.18
C TYR A 730 27.55 -9.87 18.08
N SER A 731 28.78 -10.15 18.51
CA SER A 731 29.75 -10.91 17.72
C SER A 731 30.81 -11.50 18.64
N ASN A 732 31.33 -12.68 18.27
CA ASN A 732 32.32 -13.41 19.06
C ASN A 732 33.44 -13.99 18.20
N TRP A 733 33.95 -13.18 17.28
CA TRP A 733 35.16 -13.49 16.52
C TRP A 733 36.34 -13.86 17.46
N PHE A 734 37.23 -14.70 16.95
CA PHE A 734 38.42 -15.11 17.68
C PHE A 734 39.39 -13.94 17.86
N ASP A 735 39.91 -13.81 19.06
CA ASP A 735 40.91 -12.82 19.47
C ASP A 735 41.71 -13.49 20.59
N GLY A 736 42.96 -13.84 20.32
CA GLY A 736 43.74 -14.69 21.22
C GLY A 736 45.12 -15.05 20.73
N THR A 737 45.84 -15.84 21.53
CA THR A 737 47.21 -16.28 21.23
C THR A 737 47.27 -17.79 21.20
N TRP A 738 47.70 -18.34 20.06
CA TRP A 738 47.94 -19.77 19.85
C TRP A 738 49.38 -19.95 19.34
N ASN A 739 50.07 -21.03 19.72
CA ASN A 739 51.46 -21.32 19.33
C ASN A 739 52.52 -20.20 19.57
N ASN A 740 52.24 -19.20 20.42
CA ASN A 740 53.00 -17.95 20.60
C ASN A 740 52.83 -16.92 19.44
N THR A 741 51.84 -17.11 18.58
CA THR A 741 51.37 -16.14 17.57
C THR A 741 50.01 -15.57 18.01
N HIS A 742 49.82 -14.27 17.86
CA HIS A 742 48.52 -13.61 18.10
C HIS A 742 47.68 -13.67 16.82
N TYR A 743 46.44 -14.16 16.93
CA TYR A 743 45.46 -14.27 15.87
C TYR A 743 44.23 -13.42 16.25
N ILE A 744 43.67 -12.69 15.29
CA ILE A 744 42.51 -11.82 15.47
C ILE A 744 41.66 -11.91 14.20
N GLU A 745 40.42 -12.31 14.38
CA GLU A 745 39.43 -12.49 13.32
C GLU A 745 38.33 -11.42 13.44
N PRO A 746 37.62 -11.08 12.34
CA PRO A 746 37.78 -11.62 11.00
C PRO A 746 38.95 -10.95 10.24
N ASN A 747 39.90 -11.75 9.76
CA ASN A 747 41.13 -11.27 9.14
C ASN A 747 41.00 -10.97 7.63
N ALA A 748 39.95 -11.47 6.98
CA ALA A 748 39.63 -11.32 5.55
C ALA A 748 40.64 -11.89 4.53
N ASP A 749 41.73 -12.51 4.98
CA ASP A 749 42.95 -12.82 4.24
C ASP A 749 43.62 -11.61 3.50
N SER A 750 44.83 -11.80 2.99
CA SER A 750 45.60 -10.76 2.28
C SER A 750 45.15 -10.49 0.84
N SER A 751 44.23 -11.29 0.32
CA SER A 751 43.52 -11.14 -0.94
C SER A 751 42.07 -10.68 -0.77
N GLY A 752 41.54 -10.62 0.46
CA GLY A 752 40.14 -10.26 0.75
C GLY A 752 39.12 -11.36 0.42
N SER A 753 39.53 -12.63 0.28
CA SER A 753 38.67 -13.73 -0.19
C SER A 753 37.94 -14.48 0.94
N GLU A 754 38.45 -14.43 2.18
CA GLU A 754 37.75 -14.89 3.38
C GLU A 754 36.59 -13.93 3.69
N LYS A 755 35.36 -14.38 3.42
CA LYS A 755 34.15 -13.54 3.36
C LYS A 755 32.87 -14.22 3.82
N CYS A 756 32.95 -15.47 4.25
CA CYS A 756 31.86 -16.30 4.76
C CYS A 756 32.14 -16.63 6.23
N ALA A 757 31.15 -16.46 7.10
CA ALA A 757 31.37 -16.61 8.54
C ALA A 757 31.28 -18.08 8.99
N GLN A 758 32.23 -18.50 9.82
CA GLN A 758 32.31 -19.82 10.44
C GLN A 758 32.15 -19.70 11.97
N TYR A 759 31.39 -20.63 12.55
CA TYR A 759 31.42 -20.95 13.97
C TYR A 759 32.49 -22.02 14.25
N CYS A 760 33.38 -21.80 15.20
CA CYS A 760 34.62 -22.57 15.38
C CYS A 760 34.63 -23.34 16.70
N GLY A 761 33.61 -24.17 16.94
CA GLY A 761 33.40 -24.90 18.20
C GLY A 761 34.39 -26.04 18.46
N ARG A 762 35.69 -25.80 18.37
CA ARG A 762 36.74 -26.80 18.60
C ARG A 762 37.69 -26.45 19.75
N THR A 763 37.95 -27.44 20.58
CA THR A 763 39.06 -27.47 21.54
C THR A 763 40.28 -28.11 20.86
N GLU A 764 41.46 -27.49 20.99
CA GLU A 764 42.71 -27.98 20.40
C GLU A 764 43.71 -28.29 21.51
N ASP A 765 44.33 -29.47 21.48
CA ASP A 765 45.27 -29.98 22.49
C ASP A 765 44.79 -29.84 23.95
N GLY A 766 43.47 -29.97 24.17
CA GLY A 766 42.83 -29.81 25.48
C GLY A 766 42.62 -28.35 25.92
N GLN A 767 43.00 -27.37 25.10
CA GLN A 767 42.82 -25.95 25.36
C GLN A 767 41.58 -25.41 24.65
N ASN A 768 40.67 -24.81 25.41
CA ASN A 768 39.39 -24.27 24.93
C ASN A 768 39.54 -22.93 24.16
N LEU A 769 40.64 -22.73 23.43
CA LEU A 769 41.03 -21.44 22.82
C LEU A 769 39.99 -20.90 21.83
N PHE A 770 39.50 -21.77 20.93
CA PHE A 770 38.47 -21.41 19.96
C PHE A 770 37.05 -21.70 20.49
N LYS A 771 36.88 -22.18 21.73
CA LYS A 771 35.57 -22.59 22.24
C LYS A 771 34.61 -21.39 22.18
N TYR A 772 33.47 -21.60 21.52
CA TYR A 772 32.43 -20.61 21.27
C TYR A 772 32.80 -19.44 20.32
N LYS A 773 33.94 -19.49 19.61
CA LYS A 773 34.45 -18.39 18.78
C LYS A 773 34.08 -18.49 17.30
N TRP A 774 34.19 -17.38 16.56
CA TRP A 774 33.95 -17.30 15.11
C TRP A 774 35.24 -16.97 14.34
N ASN A 775 35.29 -17.38 13.07
CA ASN A 775 36.35 -17.10 12.10
C ASN A 775 35.74 -16.77 10.73
N ASP A 776 36.46 -16.08 9.85
CA ASP A 776 36.05 -15.94 8.45
C ASP A 776 36.82 -16.87 7.51
N LEU A 777 36.14 -17.34 6.45
CA LEU A 777 36.68 -18.28 5.48
C LEU A 777 36.23 -17.93 4.06
N THR A 778 36.95 -18.48 3.08
CA THR A 778 36.53 -18.45 1.68
C THR A 778 35.20 -19.21 1.52
N ASN A 779 34.46 -19.00 0.43
CA ASN A 779 33.23 -19.76 0.17
C ASN A 779 33.46 -21.29 0.18
N SER A 780 34.68 -21.77 -0.11
CA SER A 780 35.03 -23.20 -0.09
C SER A 780 35.43 -23.75 1.30
N GLY A 781 35.47 -22.89 2.33
CA GLY A 781 36.00 -23.24 3.65
C GLY A 781 37.52 -23.40 3.68
N SER A 782 38.03 -24.19 4.63
CA SER A 782 39.45 -24.55 4.74
C SER A 782 39.61 -26.07 4.90
N SER A 783 40.71 -26.60 4.39
CA SER A 783 41.14 -28.00 4.53
C SER A 783 42.36 -28.17 5.45
N ASN A 784 42.97 -27.07 5.89
CA ASN A 784 44.38 -27.08 6.30
C ASN A 784 44.59 -27.21 7.81
N TYR A 785 43.57 -26.89 8.62
CA TYR A 785 43.64 -26.93 10.08
C TYR A 785 42.31 -27.45 10.66
N SER A 786 42.41 -28.24 11.71
CA SER A 786 41.32 -29.07 12.26
C SER A 786 40.14 -28.28 12.86
N GLN A 787 40.38 -27.01 13.20
CA GLN A 787 39.47 -26.00 13.74
C GLN A 787 38.83 -25.13 12.65
N TRP A 788 39.43 -25.08 11.46
CA TRP A 788 38.94 -24.30 10.30
C TRP A 788 38.24 -25.17 9.24
N ILE A 789 38.40 -26.50 9.28
CA ILE A 789 37.54 -27.43 8.55
C ILE A 789 36.08 -27.23 9.00
N VAL A 790 35.16 -27.01 8.07
CA VAL A 790 33.73 -26.90 8.36
C VAL A 790 33.13 -28.31 8.31
N ASN A 791 32.78 -28.85 9.49
CA ASN A 791 32.21 -30.20 9.63
C ASN A 791 30.67 -30.21 9.53
N TRP A 792 30.02 -29.08 9.77
CA TRP A 792 28.56 -28.96 9.85
C TRP A 792 28.01 -27.72 9.13
N TYR A 793 26.72 -27.73 8.84
CA TYR A 793 25.93 -26.51 8.69
C TYR A 793 24.73 -26.61 9.61
N VAL A 794 24.51 -25.59 10.44
CA VAL A 794 23.35 -25.56 11.33
C VAL A 794 22.24 -24.85 10.59
N VAL A 795 21.12 -25.55 10.43
CA VAL A 795 19.89 -24.95 9.94
C VAL A 795 19.08 -24.49 11.14
N GLU A 796 18.82 -23.19 11.18
CA GLU A 796 17.90 -22.56 12.11
C GLU A 796 16.53 -22.47 11.45
N PHE A 797 15.50 -22.63 12.29
CA PHE A 797 14.10 -22.50 11.97
C PHE A 797 13.49 -21.56 13.02
N THR A 798 13.88 -20.28 12.99
CA THR A 798 13.10 -19.25 13.68
C THR A 798 11.93 -18.89 12.78
N PRO A 799 10.71 -18.78 13.31
CA PRO A 799 9.57 -18.28 12.56
C PRO A 799 9.86 -16.86 12.07
N TYR A 800 9.97 -16.70 10.74
CA TYR A 800 10.52 -15.53 10.01
C TYR A 800 9.81 -14.21 10.33
N GLY A 801 10.13 -13.68 11.50
CA GLY A 801 9.26 -12.77 12.23
C GLY A 801 7.79 -13.21 12.17
N ASN A 802 7.41 -14.48 12.39
CA ASN A 802 6.00 -14.93 12.29
C ASN A 802 5.69 -16.27 13.00
N GLN A 803 5.13 -16.26 14.22
CA GLN A 803 4.94 -17.38 15.21
C GLN A 803 6.02 -17.56 16.32
N VAL A 804 6.62 -16.46 16.81
CA VAL A 804 7.51 -16.48 18.00
C VAL A 804 6.79 -15.90 19.25
N PRO A 805 7.32 -16.01 20.49
CA PRO A 805 6.49 -16.13 21.69
C PRO A 805 6.15 -14.77 22.32
N ALA A 806 5.46 -14.79 23.47
CA ALA A 806 5.13 -13.55 24.19
C ALA A 806 6.36 -12.94 24.86
N ASN A 807 6.87 -11.88 24.23
CA ASN A 807 8.04 -11.13 24.66
C ASN A 807 7.61 -9.77 25.22
N ARG A 808 8.14 -9.38 26.39
CA ARG A 808 7.73 -8.15 27.07
C ARG A 808 8.89 -7.39 27.71
N VAL A 809 9.06 -6.15 27.26
CA VAL A 809 10.06 -5.21 27.79
C VAL A 809 9.55 -4.60 29.10
N LEU A 810 10.35 -4.67 30.17
CA LEU A 810 10.02 -4.19 31.50
C LEU A 810 11.06 -3.19 32.00
N LYS A 811 10.56 -2.04 32.49
CA LYS A 811 11.37 -0.97 33.08
C LYS A 811 11.30 -1.03 34.61
N ALA A 812 12.44 -0.80 35.26
CA ALA A 812 12.51 -0.64 36.71
C ALA A 812 12.24 0.81 37.08
N ASP A 813 11.18 1.06 37.85
CA ASP A 813 10.83 2.42 38.32
C ASP A 813 11.71 2.88 39.50
N HIS A 814 12.49 1.96 40.09
CA HIS A 814 13.29 2.16 41.30
C HIS A 814 14.69 1.52 41.20
N ALA A 815 15.60 1.98 42.07
CA ALA A 815 17.02 1.64 42.05
C ALA A 815 17.39 0.55 43.07
N TYR A 816 18.04 -0.53 42.61
CA TYR A 816 18.56 -1.62 43.44
C TYR A 816 20.06 -1.84 43.19
N THR A 817 20.86 -1.81 44.24
CA THR A 817 22.31 -2.03 44.17
C THR A 817 22.61 -3.52 44.37
N LEU A 818 23.46 -4.12 43.53
CA LEU A 818 24.09 -5.40 43.87
C LEU A 818 25.07 -5.16 45.04
N ASN A 819 25.10 -6.08 46.00
CA ASN A 819 26.11 -6.21 47.05
C ASN A 819 26.79 -7.57 46.92
#